data_AF-A0A3D4V5S0-F1
#
_entry.id   AF-A0A3D4V5S0-F1
#
_cell.length_a   1.000
_cell.length_b   1.000
_cell.length_c   1.000
_cell.angle_alpha   90.00
_cell.angle_beta   90.00
_cell.angle_gamma   90.00
#
_symmetry.space_group_name_H-M   'P 1'
#
loop_
_entity.id
_entity.type
_entity.pdbx_description
1 polymer ?
#
loop_
_entity_poly.entity_id
_entity_poly.type
_entity_poly.pdbx_seq_one_letter_code
_entity_poly.pdbx_strand_id
1 'polypeptide(L)'
;MPEYLSPAVYVEEVDTGSKPIEGVSTSTAGMVGVTERGPLNVPILITSQGEYTRWFGEPLSDVEFRNANGYHCYLPHAVQGFFTNGGKRVYVTRVLRDDAQASQLGLFDRGDATSVTSRLLRAVRAGSGTLVNQPLVSILAPGALLSGDSIRIGNGSQSEYRTLAANPTASSHVVLSYPLAHAHDAGSAIADVARTPLAAFTAPCTIATAIPAGSTTVTLTEGAAGEAALLVAGLILEFGAAVDAEHRRIERVTGTGASRTVTLDAPLVLAYAAAAAVTPLDVSGGTATTLLAAANARDTIIFGDAIGADFTLVTHLVVFEAGTPDVEVRRIGDLHQLSLARGAYDRYPRGSSIIEVAVTDDRRTLTAAAAGDTITIDDVAGLAPGQQLSVDPTGTPEVRTIRAVDTTALTVTFTAALVGTPAAGAFVDVLPTTLTAATATGDVSIALASRLGLATGDVLRIGTTPNVEYATIMALTGDPLAPPNAGALVLSGPLALTHASGVAVQRVRVGAASAIRQPASLLLDAGLGDEALMISENYAFVANDVVAVTTPSGIRWLHELSAPAAPVSPMEVELTTPLDRSHEQGADVAQRTGMIGIFAIDAGRWGDRLRVAVEDEPNGLVSGATLAMVNSPTDIRLSSPTGVEPGTVLELMAPAGDDTIIGGLLKVASINRSNNRITLATALSGAQNTAYTNALGMGLQLRVRSREFRLSVLLMRRPDPMVPSRDDAAVDREVFANLSMDPRHSRYFVSIIGDVNGDPRLSDGRPDGGSWYVRATDLAASGAPREAIRLGPETLIDRLPNGLPRAARHALMGGNDSLALLSDAVYIGTDAVDPGDRTGLQALKNIEEISIVAVPGRTAAELQGAVISHCEEMRFRFAVLDSQRAPHDAIADVRAQRQQFDTKYAALYYPWLLIPQPYPTVPGPALPYMIPPAGHMVGVYARTDIERGVHKAPANEVVRGIVGLQRSLSKGEHDILNPYPVNINVIRDFRSNSRGIRAWGGRVITSDSDWKYVNVRRLVIFIEQSIERGLQWVVFEPNAEPLWARVVRTISNFLRTVWRNGALEGTKVEEAFFVRCDRTTMTQAEIDNGQLICLVGIAPVKPAEYVIVRIGLWTAHASD
;
A
#
# COMPACT_ATOMS: atom_id res chain seq x y z
N MET A 1 32.38 -13.45 -73.93
CA MET A 1 31.62 -12.33 -74.54
C MET A 1 30.23 -12.87 -74.80
N PRO A 2 29.15 -12.33 -74.20
CA PRO A 2 27.81 -12.87 -74.41
C PRO A 2 27.32 -12.52 -75.82
N GLU A 3 26.61 -13.46 -76.45
CA GLU A 3 26.02 -13.29 -77.78
C GLU A 3 24.53 -12.92 -77.61
N TYR A 4 24.14 -11.70 -78.01
CA TYR A 4 22.78 -11.17 -77.86
C TYR A 4 21.94 -11.50 -79.12
N LEU A 5 20.88 -12.31 -78.96
CA LEU A 5 20.15 -12.94 -80.08
C LEU A 5 18.86 -12.23 -80.52
N SER A 6 18.53 -11.05 -79.98
CA SER A 6 17.33 -10.30 -80.40
C SER A 6 17.38 -8.81 -80.02
N PRO A 7 16.72 -7.90 -80.76
CA PRO A 7 16.68 -6.48 -80.41
C PRO A 7 15.84 -6.24 -79.14
N ALA A 8 16.48 -5.82 -78.05
CA ALA A 8 15.85 -5.40 -76.79
C ALA A 8 16.74 -4.37 -76.06
N VAL A 9 16.23 -3.72 -75.01
CA VAL A 9 17.03 -2.94 -74.07
C VAL A 9 17.64 -3.90 -73.05
N TYR A 10 18.96 -4.03 -73.08
CA TYR A 10 19.73 -4.82 -72.11
C TYR A 10 20.31 -3.86 -71.07
N VAL A 11 19.99 -4.09 -69.79
CA VAL A 11 20.58 -3.36 -68.66
C VAL A 11 21.71 -4.23 -68.12
N GLU A 12 22.95 -3.80 -68.31
CA GLU A 12 24.13 -4.33 -67.64
C GLU A 12 24.35 -3.50 -66.37
N GLU A 13 24.39 -4.16 -65.20
CA GLU A 13 24.93 -3.53 -63.99
C GLU A 13 26.44 -3.34 -64.16
N VAL A 14 26.84 -2.13 -64.53
CA VAL A 14 28.20 -1.68 -64.35
C VAL A 14 28.37 -1.39 -62.87
N ASP A 15 29.19 -2.18 -62.18
CA ASP A 15 29.52 -1.97 -60.77
C ASP A 15 30.19 -0.59 -60.61
N THR A 16 29.41 0.43 -60.22
CA THR A 16 29.85 1.83 -60.18
C THR A 16 30.78 2.07 -58.99
N GLY A 17 32.05 1.66 -59.11
CA GLY A 17 33.16 2.13 -58.29
C GLY A 17 33.14 1.73 -56.80
N SER A 18 34.29 1.87 -56.14
CA SER A 18 34.40 1.74 -54.68
C SER A 18 33.53 2.79 -53.96
N LYS A 19 32.75 2.37 -52.96
CA LYS A 19 32.07 3.29 -52.04
C LYS A 19 33.12 4.23 -51.39
N PRO A 20 32.91 5.56 -51.42
CA PRO A 20 33.80 6.49 -50.74
C PRO A 20 33.76 6.27 -49.22
N ILE A 21 34.90 6.46 -48.54
CA ILE A 21 34.95 6.41 -47.08
C ILE A 21 34.26 7.65 -46.52
N GLU A 22 33.28 7.44 -45.66
CA GLU A 22 32.61 8.50 -44.91
C GLU A 22 33.27 8.70 -43.55
N GLY A 23 33.35 9.96 -43.11
CA GLY A 23 33.86 10.29 -41.79
C GLY A 23 32.92 9.81 -40.69
N VAL A 24 33.46 9.14 -39.68
CA VAL A 24 32.70 8.70 -38.49
C VAL A 24 32.34 9.87 -37.56
N SER A 25 31.30 9.72 -36.75
CA SER A 25 30.96 10.70 -35.72
C SER A 25 31.98 10.68 -34.59
N THR A 26 32.53 11.84 -34.21
CA THR A 26 33.39 11.99 -33.02
C THR A 26 32.71 12.68 -31.85
N SER A 27 31.41 12.99 -31.97
CA SER A 27 30.64 13.75 -30.98
C SER A 27 29.74 12.89 -30.07
N THR A 28 29.73 11.57 -30.27
CA THR A 28 28.89 10.63 -29.50
C THR A 28 29.53 10.33 -28.16
N ALA A 29 28.87 10.73 -27.07
CA ALA A 29 29.36 10.52 -25.72
C ALA A 29 28.87 9.20 -25.10
N GLY A 30 29.64 8.65 -24.17
CA GLY A 30 29.21 7.62 -23.23
C GLY A 30 29.44 8.11 -21.79
N MET A 31 28.42 8.04 -20.94
CA MET A 31 28.50 8.45 -19.54
C MET A 31 27.93 7.37 -18.62
N VAL A 32 28.62 7.13 -17.51
CA VAL A 32 28.24 6.16 -16.48
C VAL A 32 28.03 6.86 -15.16
N GLY A 33 26.97 6.50 -14.44
CA GLY A 33 26.73 6.98 -13.08
C GLY A 33 25.32 6.70 -12.58
N VAL A 34 24.98 7.32 -11.45
CA VAL A 34 23.69 7.11 -10.80
C VAL A 34 22.63 8.08 -11.35
N THR A 35 21.43 7.57 -11.56
CA THR A 35 20.23 8.35 -11.94
C THR A 35 19.06 8.00 -11.03
N GLU A 36 18.02 8.84 -11.01
CA GLU A 36 16.81 8.65 -10.18
C GLU A 36 16.09 7.34 -10.48
N ARG A 37 15.93 7.02 -11.77
CA ARG A 37 15.32 5.78 -12.26
C ARG A 37 15.98 5.34 -13.57
N GLY A 38 15.47 4.30 -14.20
CA GLY A 38 15.89 3.81 -15.51
C GLY A 38 16.62 2.45 -15.47
N PRO A 39 16.81 1.84 -16.66
CA PRO A 39 17.48 0.55 -16.83
C PRO A 39 18.86 0.49 -16.19
N LEU A 40 19.13 -0.57 -15.43
CA LEU A 40 20.44 -0.80 -14.82
C LEU A 40 21.40 -1.45 -15.80
N ASN A 41 22.62 -0.93 -15.89
CA ASN A 41 23.72 -1.47 -16.71
C ASN A 41 23.43 -1.54 -18.22
N VAL A 42 22.33 -0.95 -18.70
CA VAL A 42 22.00 -0.88 -20.13
C VAL A 42 22.30 0.53 -20.66
N PRO A 43 23.20 0.69 -21.65
CA PRO A 43 23.45 1.99 -22.27
C PRO A 43 22.26 2.44 -23.12
N ILE A 44 21.57 3.50 -22.69
CA ILE A 44 20.45 4.09 -23.44
C ILE A 44 20.91 5.33 -24.19
N LEU A 45 20.64 5.39 -25.50
CA LEU A 45 20.91 6.57 -26.31
C LEU A 45 19.93 7.69 -25.93
N ILE A 46 20.48 8.85 -25.57
CA ILE A 46 19.75 10.06 -25.25
C ILE A 46 20.18 11.17 -26.21
N THR A 47 19.20 11.84 -26.81
CA THR A 47 19.38 12.89 -27.82
C THR A 47 18.92 14.27 -27.38
N SER A 48 18.24 14.38 -26.22
CA SER A 48 17.83 15.64 -25.62
C SER A 48 17.71 15.54 -24.10
N GLN A 49 17.71 16.69 -23.42
CA GLN A 49 17.45 16.74 -21.98
C GLN A 49 16.05 16.23 -21.59
N GLY A 50 15.03 16.48 -22.43
CA GLY A 50 13.68 15.98 -22.17
C GLY A 50 13.58 14.45 -22.26
N GLU A 51 14.32 13.86 -23.18
CA GLU A 51 14.45 12.40 -23.30
C GLU A 51 15.20 11.81 -22.09
N TYR A 52 16.26 12.48 -21.62
CA TYR A 52 16.93 12.10 -20.37
C TYR A 52 15.94 12.04 -19.21
N THR A 53 15.17 13.11 -18.98
CA THR A 53 14.20 13.18 -17.87
C THR A 53 13.11 12.11 -18.00
N ARG A 54 12.68 11.78 -19.22
CA ARG A 54 11.71 10.69 -19.45
C ARG A 54 12.25 9.35 -18.97
N TRP A 55 13.45 8.97 -19.42
CA TRP A 55 14.09 7.69 -19.10
C TRP A 55 14.61 7.61 -17.67
N PHE A 56 15.37 8.60 -17.24
CA PHE A 56 16.21 8.56 -16.05
C PHE A 56 15.72 9.44 -14.89
N GLY A 57 14.66 10.22 -15.09
CA GLY A 57 14.06 11.07 -14.08
C GLY A 57 14.76 12.42 -13.87
N GLU A 58 14.38 13.10 -12.80
CA GLU A 58 14.95 14.38 -12.37
C GLU A 58 16.27 14.16 -11.61
N PRO A 59 17.15 15.18 -11.46
CA PRO A 59 18.35 15.08 -10.61
C PRO A 59 17.98 14.58 -9.20
N LEU A 60 18.70 13.62 -8.60
CA LEU A 60 18.38 13.05 -7.26
C LEU A 60 18.20 14.13 -6.17
N SER A 61 17.48 13.85 -5.08
CA SER A 61 17.31 14.84 -3.99
C SER A 61 18.64 15.12 -3.27
N ASP A 62 18.75 16.27 -2.58
CA ASP A 62 19.96 16.62 -1.82
C ASP A 62 20.34 15.57 -0.77
N VAL A 63 19.35 14.91 -0.17
CA VAL A 63 19.55 13.83 0.81
C VAL A 63 20.14 12.59 0.15
N GLU A 64 19.62 12.19 -1.02
CA GLU A 64 20.13 11.03 -1.78
C GLU A 64 21.49 11.31 -2.40
N PHE A 65 21.76 12.58 -2.74
CA PHE A 65 23.02 13.00 -3.34
C PHE A 65 24.21 13.00 -2.38
N ARG A 66 23.97 13.01 -1.07
CA ARG A 66 24.99 13.13 -0.02
C ARG A 66 25.22 11.81 0.70
N ASN A 67 26.48 11.44 0.91
CA ASN A 67 26.87 10.38 1.84
C ASN A 67 27.86 10.95 2.88
N ALA A 68 28.42 10.09 3.73
CA ALA A 68 29.42 10.49 4.74
C ALA A 68 30.65 11.21 4.14
N ASN A 69 30.94 10.99 2.85
CA ASN A 69 32.04 11.59 2.10
C ASN A 69 31.59 12.79 1.24
N GLY A 70 30.33 13.22 1.35
CA GLY A 70 29.73 14.35 0.65
C GLY A 70 28.95 13.98 -0.62
N TYR A 71 28.89 14.91 -1.57
CA TYR A 71 28.20 14.71 -2.85
C TYR A 71 28.93 13.69 -3.72
N HIS A 72 28.19 12.77 -4.35
CA HIS A 72 28.81 11.65 -5.08
C HIS A 72 28.10 11.18 -6.37
N CYS A 73 26.97 11.79 -6.78
CA CYS A 73 26.12 11.30 -7.89
C CYS A 73 25.92 12.30 -9.05
N TYR A 74 26.97 12.73 -9.75
CA TYR A 74 26.91 13.93 -10.62
C TYR A 74 26.35 13.74 -12.04
N LEU A 75 25.95 12.54 -12.42
CA LEU A 75 25.56 12.21 -13.79
C LEU A 75 24.41 13.09 -14.35
N PRO A 76 23.31 13.37 -13.63
CA PRO A 76 22.23 14.21 -14.17
C PRO A 76 22.71 15.61 -14.58
N HIS A 77 23.55 16.23 -13.75
CA HIS A 77 24.12 17.55 -14.04
C HIS A 77 25.17 17.52 -15.16
N ALA A 78 25.91 16.41 -15.27
CA ALA A 78 26.86 16.19 -16.35
C ALA A 78 26.16 16.08 -17.71
N VAL A 79 25.05 15.33 -17.79
CA VAL A 79 24.24 15.20 -19.01
C VAL A 79 23.56 16.53 -19.37
N GLN A 80 23.03 17.25 -18.39
CA GLN A 80 22.51 18.60 -18.62
C GLN A 80 23.59 19.54 -19.15
N GLY A 81 24.79 19.49 -18.57
CA GLY A 81 25.97 20.23 -19.02
C GLY A 81 26.40 19.89 -20.45
N PHE A 82 26.32 18.61 -20.82
CA PHE A 82 26.61 18.12 -22.17
C PHE A 82 25.68 18.77 -23.21
N PHE A 83 24.35 18.70 -23.00
CA PHE A 83 23.39 19.30 -23.91
C PHE A 83 23.46 20.83 -23.93
N THR A 84 23.62 21.46 -22.77
CA THR A 84 23.79 22.92 -22.64
C THR A 84 25.02 23.42 -23.41
N ASN A 85 26.06 22.60 -23.48
CA ASN A 85 27.27 22.92 -24.23
C ASN A 85 27.23 22.52 -25.70
N GLY A 86 26.11 22.03 -26.23
CA GLY A 86 25.90 21.78 -27.66
C GLY A 86 26.06 20.32 -28.09
N GLY A 87 26.24 19.40 -27.14
CA GLY A 87 26.19 17.96 -27.39
C GLY A 87 24.84 17.51 -27.96
N LYS A 88 24.85 16.43 -28.74
CA LYS A 88 23.67 15.93 -29.47
C LYS A 88 23.30 14.48 -29.19
N ARG A 89 24.28 13.61 -28.92
CA ARG A 89 24.08 12.17 -28.69
C ARG A 89 24.93 11.71 -27.52
N VAL A 90 24.31 11.18 -26.48
CA VAL A 90 25.00 10.58 -25.32
C VAL A 90 24.34 9.26 -24.94
N TYR A 91 25.12 8.21 -24.82
CA TYR A 91 24.69 6.98 -24.17
C TYR A 91 24.86 7.12 -22.67
N VAL A 92 23.77 6.92 -21.93
CA VAL A 92 23.76 6.99 -20.48
C VAL A 92 23.59 5.58 -19.92
N THR A 93 24.49 5.18 -19.03
CA THR A 93 24.41 3.91 -18.32
C THR A 93 24.21 4.17 -16.83
N ARG A 94 23.05 3.77 -16.32
CA ARG A 94 22.74 3.85 -14.89
C ARG A 94 23.42 2.70 -14.16
N VAL A 95 24.04 3.00 -13.03
CA VAL A 95 24.62 2.00 -12.13
C VAL A 95 24.04 2.12 -10.73
N LEU A 96 23.80 0.99 -10.09
CA LEU A 96 23.44 0.84 -8.68
C LEU A 96 24.12 -0.43 -8.13
N ARG A 97 24.13 -0.58 -6.81
CA ARG A 97 24.49 -1.85 -6.19
C ARG A 97 23.39 -2.89 -6.40
N ASP A 98 23.77 -4.15 -6.34
CA ASP A 98 22.86 -5.29 -6.51
C ASP A 98 21.82 -5.42 -5.37
N ASP A 99 22.04 -4.75 -4.23
CA ASP A 99 21.10 -4.71 -3.10
C ASP A 99 20.06 -3.58 -3.19
N ALA A 100 20.09 -2.76 -4.26
CA ALA A 100 19.08 -1.74 -4.50
C ALA A 100 17.68 -2.37 -4.67
N GLN A 101 16.66 -1.73 -4.09
CA GLN A 101 15.29 -2.25 -4.03
C GLN A 101 14.32 -1.30 -4.73
N ALA A 102 13.39 -1.88 -5.48
CA ALA A 102 12.24 -1.15 -6.02
C ALA A 102 11.18 -0.97 -4.94
N SER A 103 10.52 0.19 -4.93
CA SER A 103 9.36 0.40 -4.08
C SER A 103 8.24 -0.57 -4.47
N GLN A 104 7.46 -1.02 -3.50
CA GLN A 104 6.38 -1.98 -3.70
C GLN A 104 5.12 -1.59 -2.95
N LEU A 105 3.99 -2.13 -3.39
CA LEU A 105 2.67 -2.00 -2.78
C LEU A 105 1.89 -3.30 -2.96
N GLY A 106 1.45 -3.89 -1.86
CA GLY A 106 0.43 -4.93 -1.89
C GLY A 106 -0.96 -4.31 -1.98
N LEU A 107 -1.76 -4.73 -2.96
CA LEU A 107 -3.19 -4.51 -2.98
C LEU A 107 -3.90 -5.79 -2.55
N PHE A 108 -4.87 -5.60 -1.67
CA PHE A 108 -5.57 -6.70 -1.03
C PHE A 108 -6.99 -6.82 -1.57
N ASP A 109 -7.59 -7.98 -1.33
CA ASP A 109 -9.01 -8.21 -1.55
C ASP A 109 -9.85 -7.21 -0.75
N ARG A 110 -11.15 -7.16 -1.06
CA ARG A 110 -12.10 -6.34 -0.29
C ARG A 110 -12.76 -7.13 0.85
N GLY A 111 -12.41 -8.42 1.02
CA GLY A 111 -13.07 -9.37 1.91
C GLY A 111 -14.55 -9.63 1.55
N ASP A 112 -15.15 -10.65 2.18
CA ASP A 112 -16.61 -10.77 2.29
C ASP A 112 -17.09 -10.00 3.53
N ALA A 113 -18.24 -9.33 3.44
CA ALA A 113 -18.82 -8.55 4.52
C ALA A 113 -19.46 -9.41 5.64
N THR A 114 -18.89 -10.57 5.96
CA THR A 114 -19.51 -11.56 6.87
C THR A 114 -18.67 -11.79 8.14
N SER A 115 -19.12 -11.23 9.25
CA SER A 115 -18.93 -11.80 10.58
C SER A 115 -20.33 -12.15 11.10
N VAL A 116 -20.65 -13.43 11.32
CA VAL A 116 -22.05 -13.89 11.48
C VAL A 116 -22.44 -14.27 12.92
N THR A 117 -21.51 -14.30 13.88
CA THR A 117 -21.86 -14.72 15.25
C THR A 117 -20.99 -14.04 16.31
N SER A 118 -21.62 -13.31 17.24
CA SER A 118 -20.99 -12.78 18.46
C SER A 118 -21.14 -13.79 19.61
N ARG A 119 -20.16 -13.88 20.52
CA ARG A 119 -20.24 -14.77 21.70
C ARG A 119 -20.33 -13.98 23.00
N LEU A 120 -21.20 -14.41 23.90
CA LEU A 120 -21.35 -13.82 25.24
C LEU A 120 -20.08 -14.04 26.10
N LEU A 121 -19.41 -12.95 26.46
CA LEU A 121 -18.22 -12.91 27.32
C LEU A 121 -18.53 -13.18 28.80
N ARG A 122 -19.70 -12.75 29.30
CA ARG A 122 -20.08 -12.87 30.72
C ARG A 122 -21.57 -13.14 30.94
N ALA A 123 -21.91 -14.02 31.89
CA ALA A 123 -23.30 -14.30 32.29
C ALA A 123 -23.89 -13.15 33.15
N VAL A 124 -25.16 -12.81 32.93
CA VAL A 124 -25.89 -11.78 33.68
C VAL A 124 -26.03 -12.17 35.17
N ARG A 125 -25.80 -11.24 36.10
CA ARG A 125 -26.25 -11.36 37.51
C ARG A 125 -27.07 -10.15 37.97
N ALA A 126 -28.05 -10.43 38.83
CA ALA A 126 -28.99 -9.47 39.38
C ALA A 126 -28.32 -8.50 40.37
N GLY A 127 -28.62 -7.19 40.26
CA GLY A 127 -28.34 -6.19 41.30
C GLY A 127 -27.46 -4.99 40.93
N SER A 128 -27.34 -4.59 39.66
CA SER A 128 -26.53 -3.44 39.19
C SER A 128 -27.06 -2.04 39.57
N GLY A 129 -27.72 -1.89 40.72
CA GLY A 129 -27.94 -0.56 41.31
C GLY A 129 -28.74 0.46 40.51
N THR A 130 -29.45 0.05 39.44
CA THR A 130 -30.60 0.80 38.93
C THR A 130 -31.78 -0.15 38.88
N LEU A 131 -32.87 0.19 39.58
CA LEU A 131 -34.21 -0.37 39.33
C LEU A 131 -34.77 0.10 37.97
N VAL A 132 -33.88 0.37 37.00
CA VAL A 132 -34.21 0.86 35.66
C VAL A 132 -33.54 0.02 34.57
N ASN A 133 -32.42 -0.69 34.79
CA ASN A 133 -31.74 -1.45 33.74
C ASN A 133 -31.33 -2.89 34.15
N GLN A 134 -32.15 -3.89 33.79
CA GLN A 134 -31.73 -5.29 33.58
C GLN A 134 -32.01 -5.71 32.13
N PRO A 135 -31.14 -6.47 31.44
CA PRO A 135 -29.75 -6.82 31.70
C PRO A 135 -28.79 -6.42 30.55
N LEU A 136 -27.50 -6.65 30.82
CA LEU A 136 -26.37 -6.09 30.13
C LEU A 136 -25.41 -7.26 29.74
N VAL A 137 -25.25 -7.53 28.43
CA VAL A 137 -24.61 -8.74 27.83
C VAL A 137 -23.31 -8.35 27.08
N SER A 138 -22.11 -8.67 27.60
CA SER A 138 -20.81 -8.33 26.98
C SER A 138 -20.41 -9.33 25.87
N ILE A 139 -19.73 -8.89 24.81
CA ILE A 139 -19.48 -9.69 23.59
C ILE A 139 -18.01 -9.60 23.11
N LEU A 140 -17.46 -10.73 22.58
CA LEU A 140 -16.14 -10.90 21.88
C LEU A 140 -16.40 -11.62 20.52
N ALA A 141 -15.88 -11.12 19.40
CA ALA A 141 -15.48 -11.92 18.23
C ALA A 141 -14.47 -11.19 17.30
N PRO A 142 -13.26 -11.73 17.07
CA PRO A 142 -12.59 -11.72 15.77
C PRO A 142 -13.01 -13.01 15.02
N GLY A 143 -13.04 -12.97 13.69
CA GLY A 143 -12.57 -14.15 12.98
C GLY A 143 -11.12 -14.35 13.43
N ALA A 144 -10.78 -15.50 14.02
CA ALA A 144 -9.52 -15.71 14.72
C ALA A 144 -8.34 -15.31 13.83
N LEU A 145 -7.75 -14.15 14.11
CA LEU A 145 -6.52 -13.69 13.50
C LEU A 145 -5.42 -14.68 13.89
N LEU A 146 -4.69 -15.18 12.92
CA LEU A 146 -3.58 -16.12 13.08
C LEU A 146 -2.28 -15.46 12.64
N SER A 147 -1.16 -15.97 13.13
CA SER A 147 0.16 -15.67 12.55
C SER A 147 0.12 -15.89 11.03
N GLY A 148 0.64 -14.92 10.28
CA GLY A 148 0.60 -14.93 8.82
C GLY A 148 -0.64 -14.25 8.20
N ASP A 149 -1.66 -13.91 8.97
CA ASP A 149 -2.80 -13.13 8.45
C ASP A 149 -2.38 -11.70 8.13
N SER A 150 -2.82 -11.18 6.99
CA SER A 150 -2.67 -9.76 6.66
C SER A 150 -3.85 -8.98 7.21
N ILE A 151 -3.57 -7.90 7.95
CA ILE A 151 -4.55 -6.94 8.45
C ILE A 151 -4.32 -5.58 7.79
N ARG A 152 -5.40 -4.87 7.54
CA ARG A 152 -5.40 -3.44 7.24
C ARG A 152 -5.60 -2.67 8.54
N ILE A 153 -4.81 -1.63 8.76
CA ILE A 153 -4.99 -0.61 9.81
C ILE A 153 -5.33 0.73 9.14
N GLY A 154 -6.36 1.41 9.62
CA GLY A 154 -6.86 2.67 9.07
C GLY A 154 -7.67 2.51 7.77
N ASN A 155 -7.96 3.64 7.12
CA ASN A 155 -8.73 3.70 5.88
C ASN A 155 -8.16 4.73 4.88
N GLY A 156 -8.67 4.73 3.64
CA GLY A 156 -8.23 5.63 2.57
C GLY A 156 -6.74 5.50 2.24
N SER A 157 -6.10 6.57 1.77
CA SER A 157 -4.65 6.61 1.45
C SER A 157 -3.73 6.48 2.66
N GLN A 158 -4.28 6.59 3.87
CA GLN A 158 -3.55 6.39 5.11
C GLN A 158 -3.57 4.94 5.59
N SER A 159 -4.34 4.06 4.92
CA SER A 159 -4.38 2.66 5.31
C SER A 159 -3.03 1.98 5.14
N GLU A 160 -2.67 1.18 6.12
CA GLU A 160 -1.44 0.42 6.15
C GLU A 160 -1.77 -1.07 6.27
N TYR A 161 -1.01 -1.93 5.59
CA TYR A 161 -1.24 -3.37 5.62
C TYR A 161 -0.05 -4.04 6.29
N ARG A 162 -0.33 -4.93 7.23
CA ARG A 162 0.68 -5.63 8.03
C ARG A 162 0.31 -7.08 8.21
N THR A 163 1.32 -7.93 8.28
CA THR A 163 1.13 -9.35 8.58
C THR A 163 1.37 -9.58 10.05
N LEU A 164 0.62 -10.50 10.64
CA LEU A 164 0.79 -10.85 12.04
C LEU A 164 2.00 -11.76 12.25
N ALA A 165 2.89 -11.39 13.17
CA ALA A 165 4.06 -12.18 13.52
C ALA A 165 3.68 -13.42 14.31
N ALA A 166 2.78 -13.26 15.28
CA ALA A 166 2.34 -14.31 16.17
C ALA A 166 0.81 -14.37 16.23
N ASN A 167 0.28 -15.46 16.80
CA ASN A 167 -1.12 -15.51 17.17
C ASN A 167 -1.38 -14.45 18.26
N PRO A 168 -2.48 -13.68 18.18
CA PRO A 168 -2.83 -12.70 19.21
C PRO A 168 -2.87 -13.33 20.60
N THR A 169 -2.28 -12.66 21.59
CA THR A 169 -2.21 -13.12 22.99
C THR A 169 -3.19 -12.32 23.86
N ALA A 170 -3.63 -12.93 24.97
CA ALA A 170 -4.41 -12.21 25.98
C ALA A 170 -3.49 -11.20 26.68
N SER A 171 -3.90 -9.95 26.65
CA SER A 171 -3.07 -8.78 26.93
C SER A 171 -2.66 -8.60 28.40
N SER A 172 -1.56 -7.87 28.61
CA SER A 172 -0.87 -7.50 29.85
C SER A 172 -1.51 -6.33 30.63
N HIS A 173 -2.84 -6.14 30.58
CA HIS A 173 -3.50 -4.94 31.11
C HIS A 173 -4.63 -5.21 32.10
N VAL A 174 -4.98 -4.21 32.90
CA VAL A 174 -6.08 -4.22 33.89
C VAL A 174 -6.92 -2.98 33.70
N VAL A 175 -8.23 -3.18 33.57
CA VAL A 175 -9.21 -2.09 33.61
C VAL A 175 -9.45 -1.72 35.07
N LEU A 176 -9.57 -0.43 35.39
CA LEU A 176 -9.84 0.08 36.73
C LEU A 176 -11.28 0.59 36.81
N SER A 177 -11.95 0.37 37.94
CA SER A 177 -13.32 0.82 38.18
C SER A 177 -13.46 2.35 38.24
N TYR A 178 -12.37 3.04 38.58
CA TYR A 178 -12.26 4.50 38.63
C TYR A 178 -10.88 4.97 38.14
N PRO A 179 -10.78 6.20 37.60
CA PRO A 179 -9.51 6.78 37.18
C PRO A 179 -8.51 6.87 38.34
N LEU A 180 -7.21 6.72 38.06
CA LEU A 180 -6.15 6.97 39.03
C LEU A 180 -6.17 8.43 39.52
N ALA A 181 -5.86 8.66 40.80
CA ALA A 181 -5.75 10.00 41.37
C ALA A 181 -4.33 10.53 41.26
N HIS A 182 -3.34 9.64 41.28
CA HIS A 182 -1.91 9.94 41.17
C HIS A 182 -1.32 9.31 39.91
N ALA A 183 -0.14 9.81 39.51
CA ALA A 183 0.66 9.16 38.48
C ALA A 183 1.63 8.18 39.13
N HIS A 184 1.88 7.05 38.47
CA HIS A 184 2.81 6.00 38.88
C HIS A 184 3.81 5.75 37.75
N ASP A 185 5.09 5.70 38.09
CA ASP A 185 6.16 5.49 37.10
C ASP A 185 6.18 4.04 36.57
N ALA A 186 6.81 3.85 35.40
CA ALA A 186 7.08 2.51 34.90
C ALA A 186 7.97 1.74 35.90
N GLY A 187 7.62 0.49 36.19
CA GLY A 187 8.27 -0.32 37.21
C GLY A 187 7.68 -0.19 38.62
N SER A 188 6.73 0.73 38.86
CA SER A 188 6.01 0.80 40.15
C SER A 188 5.29 -0.52 40.44
N ALA A 189 5.33 -0.96 41.69
CA ALA A 189 4.72 -2.21 42.12
C ALA A 189 3.19 -2.11 42.08
N ILE A 190 2.53 -3.14 41.54
CA ILE A 190 1.07 -3.31 41.60
C ILE A 190 0.74 -4.70 42.13
N ALA A 191 -0.35 -4.85 42.87
CA ALA A 191 -0.78 -6.12 43.42
C ALA A 191 -2.27 -6.36 43.22
N ASP A 192 -2.64 -7.60 42.88
CA ASP A 192 -4.02 -8.07 42.85
C ASP A 192 -4.41 -8.56 44.25
N VAL A 193 -5.20 -7.77 44.97
CA VAL A 193 -5.53 -7.99 46.38
C VAL A 193 -7.01 -8.28 46.55
N ALA A 194 -7.34 -9.40 47.18
CA ALA A 194 -8.72 -9.71 47.54
C ALA A 194 -9.26 -8.66 48.53
N ARG A 195 -10.45 -8.11 48.26
CA ARG A 195 -11.09 -7.16 49.15
C ARG A 195 -11.40 -7.80 50.52
N THR A 196 -10.60 -7.45 51.52
CA THR A 196 -10.73 -7.98 52.89
C THR A 196 -10.92 -6.83 53.88
N PRO A 197 -12.03 -6.77 54.64
CA PRO A 197 -12.15 -5.80 55.74
C PRO A 197 -11.05 -6.02 56.78
N LEU A 198 -10.52 -4.93 57.33
CA LEU A 198 -9.46 -5.01 58.33
C LEU A 198 -9.98 -5.68 59.61
N ALA A 199 -9.39 -6.81 60.00
CA ALA A 199 -9.89 -7.66 61.09
C ALA A 199 -10.00 -6.97 62.46
N ALA A 200 -9.30 -5.85 62.66
CA ALA A 200 -9.38 -5.02 63.86
C ALA A 200 -10.72 -4.28 63.99
N PHE A 201 -11.52 -4.20 62.92
CA PHE A 201 -12.86 -3.61 62.89
C PHE A 201 -13.91 -4.71 62.76
N THR A 202 -14.74 -4.89 63.78
CA THR A 202 -15.81 -5.90 63.83
C THR A 202 -17.12 -5.41 63.23
N ALA A 203 -17.28 -4.11 63.03
CA ALA A 203 -18.39 -3.49 62.30
C ALA A 203 -17.90 -2.28 61.46
N PRO A 204 -18.50 -2.00 60.29
CA PRO A 204 -18.09 -0.86 59.47
C PRO A 204 -18.38 0.46 60.20
N CYS A 205 -17.49 1.42 60.03
CA CYS A 205 -17.75 2.80 60.43
C CYS A 205 -18.91 3.36 59.61
N THR A 206 -19.57 4.42 60.10
CA THR A 206 -20.63 5.10 59.38
C THR A 206 -20.34 6.59 59.23
N ILE A 207 -20.85 7.19 58.17
CA ILE A 207 -20.72 8.63 57.94
C ILE A 207 -21.65 9.39 58.90
N ALA A 208 -21.09 10.29 59.72
CA ALA A 208 -21.86 11.04 60.71
C ALA A 208 -22.83 12.05 60.06
N THR A 209 -22.41 12.68 58.96
CA THR A 209 -23.18 13.70 58.22
C THR A 209 -22.95 13.55 56.73
N ALA A 210 -24.00 13.70 55.91
CA ALA A 210 -23.92 13.54 54.47
C ALA A 210 -22.78 14.39 53.85
N ILE A 211 -22.06 13.80 52.90
CA ILE A 211 -20.83 14.34 52.34
C ILE A 211 -21.03 14.59 50.85
N PRO A 212 -20.86 15.83 50.36
CA PRO A 212 -20.89 16.10 48.94
C PRO A 212 -19.61 15.60 48.25
N ALA A 213 -19.72 15.27 46.96
CA ALA A 213 -18.57 15.04 46.10
C ALA A 213 -17.60 16.23 46.15
N GLY A 214 -16.30 15.97 46.10
CA GLY A 214 -15.22 16.94 46.26
C GLY A 214 -14.69 17.11 47.69
N SER A 215 -15.31 16.45 48.68
CA SER A 215 -14.89 16.58 50.08
C SER A 215 -13.62 15.78 50.39
N THR A 216 -12.70 16.37 51.14
CA THR A 216 -11.45 15.74 51.63
C THR A 216 -11.46 15.47 53.14
N THR A 217 -12.45 15.98 53.87
CA THR A 217 -12.59 15.80 55.32
C THR A 217 -13.90 15.12 55.63
N VAL A 218 -13.85 14.04 56.40
CA VAL A 218 -14.99 13.18 56.69
C VAL A 218 -15.08 12.88 58.19
N THR A 219 -16.27 13.00 58.78
CA THR A 219 -16.51 12.56 60.16
C THR A 219 -17.15 11.18 60.16
N LEU A 220 -16.46 10.22 60.78
CA LEU A 220 -16.87 8.82 60.89
C LEU A 220 -17.29 8.51 62.33
N THR A 221 -18.38 7.77 62.48
CA THR A 221 -18.85 7.20 63.74
C THR A 221 -18.54 5.71 63.76
N GLU A 222 -18.03 5.20 64.88
CA GLU A 222 -17.68 3.78 65.03
C GLU A 222 -18.88 2.85 64.86
N GLY A 223 -18.63 1.67 64.27
CA GLY A 223 -19.63 0.61 64.13
C GLY A 223 -19.77 -0.24 65.39
N ALA A 224 -18.67 -0.45 66.11
CA ALA A 224 -18.64 -1.11 67.42
C ALA A 224 -17.81 -0.29 68.43
N ALA A 225 -18.16 -0.43 69.71
CA ALA A 225 -17.64 0.41 70.77
C ALA A 225 -16.11 0.33 70.89
N GLY A 226 -15.44 1.48 70.79
CA GLY A 226 -13.98 1.61 70.95
C GLY A 226 -13.17 1.48 69.66
N GLU A 227 -13.80 1.14 68.52
CA GLU A 227 -13.10 0.95 67.24
C GLU A 227 -12.71 2.27 66.57
N ALA A 228 -13.36 3.40 66.88
CA ALA A 228 -12.91 4.71 66.38
C ALA A 228 -11.45 5.00 66.76
N ALA A 229 -10.96 4.44 67.88
CA ALA A 229 -9.58 4.61 68.31
C ALA A 229 -8.55 4.03 67.33
N LEU A 230 -8.95 3.03 66.54
CA LEU A 230 -8.12 2.29 65.60
C LEU A 230 -7.96 3.02 64.25
N LEU A 231 -8.73 4.08 63.99
CA LEU A 231 -8.53 4.95 62.82
C LEU A 231 -7.22 5.73 62.97
N VAL A 232 -6.25 5.43 62.11
CA VAL A 232 -4.91 6.05 62.07
C VAL A 232 -4.52 6.44 60.64
N ALA A 233 -3.54 7.35 60.50
CA ALA A 233 -2.99 7.71 59.20
C ALA A 233 -2.39 6.48 58.49
N GLY A 234 -2.57 6.39 57.18
CA GLY A 234 -2.12 5.28 56.33
C GLY A 234 -3.16 4.19 56.07
N LEU A 235 -4.29 4.15 56.80
CA LEU A 235 -5.36 3.18 56.53
C LEU A 235 -6.10 3.50 55.23
N ILE A 236 -6.46 2.46 54.47
CA ILE A 236 -7.34 2.56 53.30
C ILE A 236 -8.78 2.38 53.75
N LEU A 237 -9.61 3.35 53.41
CA LEU A 237 -11.04 3.35 53.65
C LEU A 237 -11.78 3.11 52.33
N GLU A 238 -12.72 2.18 52.37
CA GLU A 238 -13.71 2.02 51.31
C GLU A 238 -15.01 2.72 51.70
N PHE A 239 -15.44 3.66 50.87
CA PHE A 239 -16.67 4.42 51.02
C PHE A 239 -17.79 3.73 50.23
N GLY A 240 -18.82 3.27 50.92
CA GLY A 240 -19.87 2.43 50.36
C GLY A 240 -19.54 0.93 50.39
N ALA A 241 -20.49 0.10 49.97
CA ALA A 241 -20.38 -1.37 49.97
C ALA A 241 -20.66 -2.00 48.59
N ALA A 242 -20.76 -1.18 47.54
CA ALA A 242 -21.13 -1.60 46.19
C ALA A 242 -19.90 -1.78 45.28
N VAL A 243 -20.11 -2.31 44.06
CA VAL A 243 -19.06 -2.42 43.01
C VAL A 243 -18.42 -1.07 42.66
N ASP A 244 -19.15 0.01 42.88
CA ASP A 244 -18.78 1.42 42.65
C ASP A 244 -18.23 2.12 43.91
N ALA A 245 -17.75 1.34 44.89
CA ALA A 245 -17.17 1.92 46.10
C ALA A 245 -15.86 2.66 45.80
N GLU A 246 -15.65 3.76 46.51
CA GLU A 246 -14.46 4.59 46.37
C GLU A 246 -13.44 4.27 47.47
N HIS A 247 -12.16 4.17 47.10
CA HIS A 247 -11.08 3.87 48.03
C HIS A 247 -10.23 5.12 48.24
N ARG A 248 -9.99 5.49 49.51
CA ARG A 248 -9.15 6.63 49.89
C ARG A 248 -8.29 6.32 51.09
N ARG A 249 -7.09 6.88 51.13
CA ARG A 249 -6.19 6.74 52.26
C ARG A 249 -6.40 7.85 53.27
N ILE A 250 -6.33 7.51 54.56
CA ILE A 250 -6.31 8.50 55.63
C ILE A 250 -4.94 9.18 55.69
N GLU A 251 -4.90 10.50 55.51
CA GLU A 251 -3.69 11.32 55.72
C GLU A 251 -3.54 11.71 57.20
N ARG A 252 -4.65 12.09 57.85
CA ARG A 252 -4.63 12.56 59.23
C ARG A 252 -5.95 12.26 59.95
N VAL A 253 -5.88 12.00 61.26
CA VAL A 253 -7.06 11.79 62.12
C VAL A 253 -7.08 12.82 63.24
N THR A 254 -8.25 13.39 63.54
CA THR A 254 -8.48 14.36 64.62
C THR A 254 -9.74 14.04 65.42
N GLY A 255 -9.74 14.42 66.70
CA GLY A 255 -10.85 14.18 67.63
C GLY A 255 -10.67 12.96 68.54
N THR A 256 -11.50 12.86 69.58
CA THR A 256 -11.53 11.76 70.57
C THR A 256 -12.97 11.30 70.80
N GLY A 257 -13.16 10.03 71.19
CA GLY A 257 -14.50 9.43 71.40
C GLY A 257 -15.00 8.60 70.21
N ALA A 258 -16.29 8.26 70.23
CA ALA A 258 -16.95 7.34 69.29
C ALA A 258 -17.15 7.91 67.86
N SER A 259 -16.82 9.18 67.64
CA SER A 259 -16.78 9.80 66.32
C SER A 259 -15.47 10.57 66.13
N ARG A 260 -14.82 10.38 64.98
CA ARG A 260 -13.55 11.02 64.63
C ARG A 260 -13.60 11.62 63.24
N THR A 261 -12.86 12.70 63.05
CA THR A 261 -12.73 13.36 61.74
C THR A 261 -11.42 12.94 61.08
N VAL A 262 -11.51 12.36 59.89
CA VAL A 262 -10.40 11.92 59.06
C VAL A 262 -10.22 12.86 57.86
N THR A 263 -8.97 13.19 57.53
CA THR A 263 -8.57 13.88 56.31
C THR A 263 -8.05 12.85 55.32
N LEU A 264 -8.55 12.88 54.08
CA LEU A 264 -8.23 11.94 53.01
C LEU A 264 -7.12 12.49 52.09
N ASP A 265 -6.38 11.59 51.48
CA ASP A 265 -5.32 11.85 50.49
C ASP A 265 -5.80 12.59 49.21
N ALA A 266 -7.04 12.35 48.79
CA ALA A 266 -7.65 12.99 47.64
C ALA A 266 -9.17 13.23 47.86
N PRO A 267 -9.79 14.20 47.17
CA PRO A 267 -11.23 14.43 47.28
C PRO A 267 -12.04 13.21 46.82
N LEU A 268 -13.18 12.96 47.48
CA LEU A 268 -14.14 11.94 47.06
C LEU A 268 -14.84 12.35 45.75
N VAL A 269 -15.02 11.43 44.82
CA VAL A 269 -15.69 11.62 43.53
C VAL A 269 -17.20 11.46 43.69
N LEU A 270 -17.66 10.61 44.61
CA LEU A 270 -19.07 10.38 44.89
C LEU A 270 -19.57 11.17 46.10
N ALA A 271 -20.87 11.45 46.09
CA ALA A 271 -21.57 11.95 47.28
C ALA A 271 -22.10 10.78 48.11
N TYR A 272 -21.99 10.88 49.43
CA TYR A 272 -22.43 9.83 50.35
C TYR A 272 -23.42 10.38 51.37
N ALA A 273 -24.53 9.66 51.59
CA ALA A 273 -25.53 10.02 52.58
C ALA A 273 -25.00 9.81 54.02
N ALA A 274 -25.63 10.49 54.98
CA ALA A 274 -25.41 10.17 56.40
C ALA A 274 -25.76 8.70 56.67
N ALA A 275 -25.06 8.08 57.62
CA ALA A 275 -25.12 6.66 57.95
C ALA A 275 -24.61 5.68 56.86
N ALA A 276 -24.07 6.14 55.73
CA ALA A 276 -23.45 5.24 54.77
C ALA A 276 -22.21 4.55 55.37
N ALA A 277 -22.03 3.27 55.03
CA ALA A 277 -20.95 2.45 55.56
C ALA A 277 -19.59 2.86 54.98
N VAL A 278 -18.58 2.87 55.84
CA VAL A 278 -17.17 3.08 55.51
C VAL A 278 -16.38 1.95 56.12
N THR A 279 -15.74 1.15 55.28
CA THR A 279 -15.06 -0.09 55.69
C THR A 279 -13.55 0.11 55.58
N PRO A 280 -12.80 0.09 56.69
CA PRO A 280 -11.34 0.01 56.62
C PRO A 280 -10.93 -1.32 55.99
N LEU A 281 -10.01 -1.28 55.02
CA LEU A 281 -9.57 -2.46 54.28
C LEU A 281 -8.16 -2.90 54.69
N ASP A 282 -7.96 -4.21 54.69
CA ASP A 282 -6.64 -4.81 54.62
C ASP A 282 -6.22 -4.90 53.15
N VAL A 283 -5.18 -4.15 52.81
CA VAL A 283 -4.61 -4.08 51.45
C VAL A 283 -3.24 -4.76 51.37
N SER A 284 -2.91 -5.58 52.38
CA SER A 284 -1.68 -6.37 52.43
C SER A 284 -1.85 -7.74 51.74
N GLY A 285 -0.78 -8.21 51.09
CA GLY A 285 -0.79 -9.47 50.33
C GLY A 285 -1.13 -9.28 48.86
N GLY A 286 -1.54 -10.38 48.19
CA GLY A 286 -1.87 -10.40 46.76
C GLY A 286 -0.73 -10.84 45.83
N THR A 287 -1.07 -11.11 44.58
CA THR A 287 -0.06 -11.41 43.55
C THR A 287 0.55 -10.11 43.05
N ALA A 288 1.83 -9.89 43.36
CA ALA A 288 2.54 -8.66 43.00
C ALA A 288 3.22 -8.78 41.63
N THR A 289 3.14 -7.71 40.85
CA THR A 289 3.87 -7.48 39.60
C THR A 289 4.23 -6.00 39.51
N THR A 290 4.71 -5.54 38.37
CA THR A 290 5.11 -4.14 38.16
C THR A 290 4.43 -3.56 36.93
N LEU A 291 4.19 -2.25 36.95
CA LEU A 291 3.74 -1.52 35.77
C LEU A 291 4.79 -1.64 34.65
N LEU A 292 4.32 -2.00 33.46
CA LEU A 292 5.15 -2.11 32.26
C LEU A 292 5.44 -0.71 31.68
N ALA A 293 4.48 0.21 31.80
CA ALA A 293 4.57 1.60 31.39
C ALA A 293 4.04 2.52 32.50
N ALA A 294 4.47 3.79 32.49
CA ALA A 294 3.99 4.77 33.45
C ALA A 294 2.47 4.98 33.29
N ALA A 295 1.74 4.98 34.40
CA ALA A 295 0.31 5.27 34.43
C ALA A 295 0.11 6.70 34.94
N ASN A 296 -0.56 7.55 34.16
CA ASN A 296 -0.81 8.94 34.55
C ASN A 296 -2.02 9.04 35.46
N ALA A 297 -2.09 10.14 36.23
CA ALA A 297 -3.32 10.50 36.92
C ALA A 297 -4.46 10.60 35.89
N ARG A 298 -5.62 10.02 36.23
CA ARG A 298 -6.84 9.84 35.40
C ARG A 298 -6.85 8.65 34.45
N ASP A 299 -5.81 7.81 34.40
CA ASP A 299 -5.86 6.59 33.61
C ASP A 299 -6.84 5.58 34.23
N THR A 300 -7.56 4.85 33.37
CA THR A 300 -8.54 3.81 33.76
C THR A 300 -8.17 2.43 33.23
N ILE A 301 -7.06 2.33 32.51
CA ILE A 301 -6.44 1.10 32.04
C ILE A 301 -4.96 1.20 32.37
N ILE A 302 -4.40 0.15 32.94
CA ILE A 302 -2.98 0.07 33.30
C ILE A 302 -2.36 -1.18 32.68
N PHE A 303 -1.05 -1.16 32.43
CA PHE A 303 -0.30 -2.26 31.81
C PHE A 303 0.77 -2.76 32.77
N GLY A 304 0.97 -4.08 32.86
CA GLY A 304 1.99 -4.66 33.72
C GLY A 304 2.51 -6.00 33.23
N ASP A 305 3.72 -6.31 33.67
CA ASP A 305 4.63 -7.29 33.08
C ASP A 305 4.12 -8.75 33.18
N ALA A 306 3.25 -9.07 34.15
CA ALA A 306 2.73 -10.42 34.39
C ALA A 306 1.26 -10.46 34.84
N ILE A 307 0.41 -9.66 34.20
CA ILE A 307 -1.02 -9.46 34.55
C ILE A 307 -1.94 -10.64 34.15
N GLY A 308 -1.40 -11.82 33.85
CA GLY A 308 -2.12 -12.97 33.28
C GLY A 308 -3.45 -13.40 33.97
N ALA A 309 -3.41 -14.39 34.85
CA ALA A 309 -4.64 -14.89 35.53
C ALA A 309 -5.03 -14.03 36.74
N ASP A 310 -4.03 -13.44 37.38
CA ASP A 310 -4.14 -12.45 38.43
C ASP A 310 -4.58 -11.11 37.83
N PHE A 311 -5.35 -10.28 38.53
CA PHE A 311 -5.96 -9.01 38.05
C PHE A 311 -7.16 -9.14 37.09
N THR A 312 -7.79 -10.31 37.05
CA THR A 312 -9.00 -10.53 36.24
C THR A 312 -10.31 -10.44 37.03
N LEU A 313 -10.21 -10.38 38.37
CA LEU A 313 -11.35 -10.47 39.27
C LEU A 313 -11.82 -9.08 39.69
N VAL A 314 -12.95 -8.61 39.14
CA VAL A 314 -13.57 -7.31 39.51
C VAL A 314 -13.93 -7.15 40.99
N THR A 315 -13.88 -8.23 41.78
CA THR A 315 -14.06 -8.19 43.24
C THR A 315 -12.76 -7.89 43.99
N HIS A 316 -11.63 -8.03 43.31
CA HIS A 316 -10.32 -7.69 43.85
C HIS A 316 -9.98 -6.23 43.59
N LEU A 317 -8.92 -5.80 44.26
CA LEU A 317 -8.38 -4.46 44.24
C LEU A 317 -7.03 -4.52 43.54
N VAL A 318 -6.78 -3.56 42.66
CA VAL A 318 -5.45 -3.19 42.21
C VAL A 318 -4.86 -2.26 43.25
N VAL A 319 -3.82 -2.71 43.94
CA VAL A 319 -3.08 -1.90 44.92
C VAL A 319 -1.77 -1.46 44.29
N PHE A 320 -1.59 -0.15 44.13
CA PHE A 320 -0.37 0.47 43.64
C PHE A 320 0.54 0.77 44.83
N GLU A 321 1.82 0.44 44.72
CA GLU A 321 2.88 0.79 45.67
C GLU A 321 2.52 0.49 47.13
N ALA A 322 2.06 -0.74 47.37
CA ALA A 322 1.61 -1.20 48.68
C ALA A 322 2.66 -0.92 49.79
N GLY A 323 2.23 -0.27 50.87
CA GLY A 323 3.08 0.03 52.03
C GLY A 323 3.94 1.31 51.91
N THR A 324 3.85 2.06 50.81
CA THR A 324 4.52 3.36 50.66
C THR A 324 3.59 4.53 51.01
N PRO A 325 4.14 5.74 51.25
CA PRO A 325 3.36 6.98 51.31
C PRO A 325 2.68 7.37 49.99
N ASP A 326 2.77 6.58 48.93
CA ASP A 326 2.10 6.80 47.64
C ASP A 326 1.11 5.67 47.29
N VAL A 327 0.78 4.81 48.27
CA VAL A 327 -0.18 3.72 48.05
C VAL A 327 -1.53 4.24 47.56
N GLU A 328 -1.96 3.72 46.40
CA GLU A 328 -3.25 4.01 45.79
C GLU A 328 -4.00 2.70 45.54
N VAL A 329 -5.32 2.70 45.74
CA VAL A 329 -6.14 1.49 45.59
C VAL A 329 -7.27 1.76 44.61
N ARG A 330 -7.46 0.84 43.67
CA ARG A 330 -8.59 0.82 42.75
C ARG A 330 -9.20 -0.57 42.73
N ARG A 331 -10.48 -0.69 42.38
CA ARG A 331 -11.06 -1.98 42.06
C ARG A 331 -10.80 -2.30 40.58
N ILE A 332 -10.65 -3.57 40.26
CA ILE A 332 -10.58 -4.01 38.85
C ILE A 332 -11.96 -3.77 38.20
N GLY A 333 -11.97 -3.05 37.07
CA GLY A 333 -13.16 -2.69 36.30
C GLY A 333 -13.54 -3.71 35.22
N ASP A 334 -14.73 -3.53 34.63
CA ASP A 334 -15.23 -4.27 33.46
C ASP A 334 -15.37 -3.32 32.26
N LEU A 335 -15.12 -3.81 31.04
CA LEU A 335 -15.62 -3.18 29.81
C LEU A 335 -17.08 -3.69 29.55
N HIS A 336 -18.00 -2.74 29.26
CA HIS A 336 -19.46 -2.74 28.96
C HIS A 336 -20.20 -3.84 28.09
N GLN A 337 -21.47 -3.57 27.73
CA GLN A 337 -22.59 -4.55 27.62
C GLN A 337 -23.72 -4.23 26.57
N LEU A 338 -24.51 -5.22 26.12
CA LEU A 338 -25.78 -5.10 25.36
C LEU A 338 -27.00 -4.95 26.28
N SER A 339 -27.84 -3.93 26.08
CA SER A 339 -29.05 -3.72 26.90
C SER A 339 -30.27 -4.41 26.30
N LEU A 340 -30.93 -5.32 27.03
CA LEU A 340 -32.16 -5.97 26.55
C LEU A 340 -33.40 -5.13 26.90
N ALA A 341 -34.40 -5.09 26.02
CA ALA A 341 -35.67 -4.37 26.20
C ALA A 341 -36.43 -4.87 27.43
N ARG A 342 -36.22 -6.14 27.76
CA ARG A 342 -36.75 -6.82 28.93
C ARG A 342 -35.65 -7.66 29.55
N GLY A 343 -35.76 -7.88 30.85
CA GLY A 343 -34.88 -8.77 31.63
C GLY A 343 -34.61 -10.10 30.91
N ALA A 344 -33.46 -10.70 31.19
CA ALA A 344 -33.15 -12.04 30.71
C ALA A 344 -34.19 -13.01 31.29
N TYR A 345 -34.74 -13.87 30.45
CA TYR A 345 -35.75 -14.86 30.85
C TYR A 345 -35.13 -15.96 31.70
N ASP A 346 -33.81 -16.16 31.62
CA ASP A 346 -33.04 -17.06 32.48
C ASP A 346 -31.57 -16.60 32.61
N ARG A 347 -30.77 -17.32 33.40
CA ARG A 347 -29.31 -17.14 33.44
C ARG A 347 -28.66 -17.73 32.20
N TYR A 348 -28.12 -16.88 31.33
CA TYR A 348 -27.39 -17.34 30.15
C TYR A 348 -25.98 -17.80 30.49
N PRO A 349 -25.62 -19.08 30.29
CA PRO A 349 -24.26 -19.55 30.50
C PRO A 349 -23.29 -18.87 29.52
N ARG A 350 -22.02 -18.68 29.94
CA ARG A 350 -20.92 -18.16 29.11
C ARG A 350 -20.78 -18.97 27.81
N GLY A 351 -20.48 -18.30 26.69
CA GLY A 351 -20.38 -18.96 25.39
C GLY A 351 -21.72 -19.21 24.69
N SER A 352 -22.84 -18.72 25.27
CA SER A 352 -24.11 -18.61 24.55
C SER A 352 -23.91 -17.76 23.29
N SER A 353 -24.35 -18.26 22.14
CA SER A 353 -24.22 -17.54 20.87
C SER A 353 -25.30 -16.48 20.79
N ILE A 354 -24.92 -15.28 20.35
CA ILE A 354 -25.82 -14.16 20.13
C ILE A 354 -25.81 -13.84 18.65
N ILE A 355 -27.00 -13.90 18.07
CA ILE A 355 -27.20 -13.69 16.63
C ILE A 355 -28.44 -12.81 16.47
N GLU A 356 -28.35 -11.77 15.64
CA GLU A 356 -29.53 -11.02 15.22
C GLU A 356 -30.43 -11.91 14.34
N VAL A 357 -31.73 -11.95 14.64
CA VAL A 357 -32.72 -12.78 13.95
C VAL A 357 -33.97 -11.99 13.61
N ALA A 358 -34.50 -12.22 12.41
CA ALA A 358 -35.80 -11.68 12.05
C ALA A 358 -36.93 -12.48 12.71
N VAL A 359 -37.89 -11.82 13.36
CA VAL A 359 -39.12 -12.44 13.86
C VAL A 359 -40.30 -11.93 13.04
N THR A 360 -41.11 -12.83 12.52
CA THR A 360 -42.26 -12.53 11.64
C THR A 360 -43.51 -13.30 12.08
N ASP A 361 -44.70 -12.79 11.77
CA ASP A 361 -45.96 -13.46 12.10
C ASP A 361 -46.09 -14.81 11.38
N ASP A 362 -46.78 -15.78 12.00
CA ASP A 362 -47.03 -17.12 11.45
C ASP A 362 -48.13 -17.10 10.36
N ARG A 363 -47.87 -16.33 9.30
CA ARG A 363 -48.78 -16.03 8.18
C ARG A 363 -48.57 -16.98 7.00
N ARG A 364 -49.68 -17.40 6.37
CA ARG A 364 -49.75 -18.36 5.23
C ARG A 364 -50.29 -17.66 4.02
N THR A 365 -50.14 -18.29 2.86
CA THR A 365 -50.73 -17.81 1.61
C THR A 365 -51.58 -18.90 0.95
N LEU A 366 -52.72 -18.50 0.39
CA LEU A 366 -53.51 -19.38 -0.47
C LEU A 366 -52.72 -19.71 -1.74
N THR A 367 -52.60 -20.99 -2.08
CA THR A 367 -51.92 -21.40 -3.32
C THR A 367 -52.86 -21.40 -4.53
N ALA A 368 -54.17 -21.38 -4.29
CA ALA A 368 -55.21 -21.26 -5.30
C ALA A 368 -56.40 -20.46 -4.74
N ALA A 369 -57.20 -19.86 -5.62
CA ALA A 369 -58.46 -19.24 -5.21
C ALA A 369 -59.38 -20.33 -4.64
N ALA A 370 -59.99 -20.07 -3.49
CA ALA A 370 -60.75 -21.09 -2.77
C ALA A 370 -62.20 -20.66 -2.54
N ALA A 371 -63.14 -21.59 -2.74
CA ALA A 371 -64.58 -21.43 -2.56
C ALA A 371 -65.12 -22.71 -1.91
N GLY A 372 -66.04 -22.59 -0.95
CA GLY A 372 -66.58 -23.76 -0.25
C GLY A 372 -65.87 -24.07 1.07
N ASP A 373 -65.92 -25.32 1.53
CA ASP A 373 -65.40 -25.72 2.83
C ASP A 373 -63.93 -26.17 2.83
N THR A 374 -63.25 -26.30 1.69
CA THR A 374 -61.82 -26.69 1.65
C THR A 374 -60.95 -25.65 0.92
N ILE A 375 -59.81 -25.30 1.51
CA ILE A 375 -58.79 -24.38 0.96
C ILE A 375 -57.44 -25.09 0.80
N THR A 376 -56.57 -24.60 -0.10
CA THR A 376 -55.18 -25.06 -0.26
C THR A 376 -54.22 -23.92 0.06
N ILE A 377 -53.22 -24.17 0.89
CA ILE A 377 -52.26 -23.16 1.36
C ILE A 377 -50.81 -23.62 1.17
N ASP A 378 -49.88 -22.67 1.31
CA ASP A 378 -48.44 -22.89 1.15
C ASP A 378 -47.81 -23.71 2.28
N ASP A 379 -48.38 -23.63 3.48
CA ASP A 379 -47.93 -24.40 4.65
C ASP A 379 -49.09 -24.73 5.61
N VAL A 380 -49.33 -26.02 5.84
CA VAL A 380 -50.30 -26.52 6.84
C VAL A 380 -49.64 -26.93 8.16
N ALA A 381 -48.33 -26.74 8.32
CA ALA A 381 -47.61 -27.12 9.52
C ALA A 381 -48.08 -26.33 10.75
N GLY A 382 -48.48 -27.07 11.79
CA GLY A 382 -49.05 -26.50 13.01
C GLY A 382 -50.54 -26.17 12.90
N LEU A 383 -51.23 -26.60 11.84
CA LEU A 383 -52.68 -26.51 11.77
C LEU A 383 -53.37 -27.76 12.31
N ALA A 384 -54.46 -27.57 13.05
CA ALA A 384 -55.21 -28.66 13.68
C ALA A 384 -56.73 -28.43 13.61
N PRO A 385 -57.53 -29.52 13.47
CA PRO A 385 -58.97 -29.46 13.60
C PRO A 385 -59.42 -28.74 14.88
N GLY A 386 -60.34 -27.80 14.74
CA GLY A 386 -60.88 -26.94 15.80
C GLY A 386 -60.23 -25.56 15.92
N GLN A 387 -59.10 -25.29 15.25
CA GLN A 387 -58.53 -23.93 15.21
C GLN A 387 -59.35 -22.98 14.33
N GLN A 388 -59.23 -21.68 14.58
CA GLN A 388 -59.82 -20.65 13.74
C GLN A 388 -58.75 -19.97 12.88
N LEU A 389 -59.02 -19.87 11.59
CA LEU A 389 -58.20 -19.13 10.62
C LEU A 389 -58.96 -17.91 10.14
N SER A 390 -58.28 -16.78 10.01
CA SER A 390 -58.75 -15.61 9.28
C SER A 390 -58.22 -15.70 7.86
N VAL A 391 -59.11 -15.96 6.91
CA VAL A 391 -58.77 -16.01 5.49
C VAL A 391 -58.95 -14.62 4.89
N ASP A 392 -57.94 -14.15 4.15
CA ASP A 392 -57.84 -12.80 3.59
C ASP A 392 -57.98 -11.66 4.62
N PRO A 393 -57.11 -11.63 5.66
CA PRO A 393 -57.17 -10.64 6.74
C PRO A 393 -56.97 -9.20 6.26
N THR A 394 -56.36 -9.00 5.07
CA THR A 394 -56.10 -7.68 4.47
C THR A 394 -57.17 -7.22 3.50
N GLY A 395 -58.05 -8.12 3.05
CA GLY A 395 -59.20 -7.83 2.19
C GLY A 395 -60.51 -7.92 2.97
N THR A 396 -61.30 -8.97 2.73
CA THR A 396 -62.51 -9.27 3.53
C THR A 396 -62.25 -10.44 4.49
N PRO A 397 -61.88 -10.18 5.76
CA PRO A 397 -61.50 -11.23 6.70
C PRO A 397 -62.66 -12.20 6.97
N GLU A 398 -62.46 -13.46 6.64
CA GLU A 398 -63.41 -14.53 6.96
C GLU A 398 -62.81 -15.50 7.99
N VAL A 399 -63.38 -15.50 9.20
CA VAL A 399 -62.97 -16.44 10.25
C VAL A 399 -63.69 -17.77 10.05
N ARG A 400 -62.94 -18.88 9.97
CA ARG A 400 -63.48 -20.24 9.86
C ARG A 400 -62.78 -21.22 10.78
N THR A 401 -63.55 -22.18 11.30
CA THR A 401 -63.04 -23.26 12.15
C THR A 401 -62.65 -24.46 11.31
N ILE A 402 -61.45 -25.00 11.52
CA ILE A 402 -60.92 -26.17 10.81
C ILE A 402 -61.70 -27.43 11.23
N ARG A 403 -62.20 -28.20 10.27
CA ARG A 403 -62.76 -29.56 10.41
C ARG A 403 -61.69 -30.64 10.21
N ALA A 404 -60.82 -30.50 9.20
CA ALA A 404 -59.78 -31.47 8.88
C ALA A 404 -58.58 -30.79 8.20
N VAL A 405 -57.38 -31.35 8.36
CA VAL A 405 -56.16 -30.90 7.69
C VAL A 405 -55.56 -32.09 6.95
N ASP A 406 -55.27 -31.94 5.66
CA ASP A 406 -54.55 -32.92 4.85
C ASP A 406 -53.13 -32.41 4.61
N THR A 407 -52.17 -33.03 5.27
CA THR A 407 -50.74 -32.69 5.18
C THR A 407 -50.08 -33.14 3.89
N THR A 408 -50.68 -34.10 3.17
CA THR A 408 -50.16 -34.56 1.87
C THR A 408 -50.63 -33.66 0.74
N ALA A 409 -51.89 -33.20 0.81
CA ALA A 409 -52.46 -32.28 -0.16
C ALA A 409 -52.28 -30.79 0.17
N LEU A 410 -51.74 -30.46 1.36
CA LEU A 410 -51.65 -29.10 1.91
C LEU A 410 -53.02 -28.37 1.94
N THR A 411 -54.09 -29.12 2.26
CA THR A 411 -55.44 -28.58 2.30
C THR A 411 -56.00 -28.48 3.72
N VAL A 412 -56.86 -27.49 3.94
CA VAL A 412 -57.59 -27.26 5.19
C VAL A 412 -59.08 -27.26 4.88
N THR A 413 -59.83 -28.17 5.49
CA THR A 413 -61.28 -28.23 5.39
C THR A 413 -61.91 -27.62 6.64
N PHE A 414 -62.95 -26.81 6.49
CA PHE A 414 -63.65 -26.05 7.51
C PHE A 414 -64.99 -26.69 7.91
N THR A 415 -65.53 -26.28 9.05
CA THR A 415 -66.85 -26.72 9.55
C THR A 415 -68.02 -26.03 8.83
N ALA A 416 -67.75 -24.91 8.15
CA ALA A 416 -68.69 -24.19 7.29
C ALA A 416 -67.95 -23.61 6.08
N ALA A 417 -68.62 -23.53 4.94
CA ALA A 417 -68.06 -22.98 3.72
C ALA A 417 -67.66 -21.49 3.87
N LEU A 418 -66.62 -21.07 3.16
CA LEU A 418 -66.34 -19.67 2.91
C LEU A 418 -67.51 -19.04 2.13
N VAL A 419 -67.86 -17.81 2.48
CA VAL A 419 -68.95 -17.06 1.83
C VAL A 419 -68.40 -16.32 0.61
N GLY A 420 -67.16 -15.83 0.68
CA GLY A 420 -66.41 -15.25 -0.41
C GLY A 420 -65.46 -16.23 -1.10
N THR A 421 -64.79 -15.73 -2.13
CA THR A 421 -63.81 -16.45 -2.95
C THR A 421 -62.46 -15.73 -2.96
N PRO A 422 -61.66 -15.83 -1.88
CA PRO A 422 -60.35 -15.20 -1.78
C PRO A 422 -59.40 -15.70 -2.87
N ALA A 423 -58.58 -14.80 -3.40
CA ALA A 423 -57.66 -15.08 -4.51
C ALA A 423 -56.41 -15.85 -4.06
N ALA A 424 -55.75 -16.52 -5.01
CA ALA A 424 -54.41 -17.08 -4.78
C ALA A 424 -53.44 -15.96 -4.37
N GLY A 425 -52.60 -16.22 -3.36
CA GLY A 425 -51.70 -15.25 -2.73
C GLY A 425 -52.31 -14.47 -1.57
N ALA A 426 -53.62 -14.55 -1.33
CA ALA A 426 -54.23 -13.92 -0.15
C ALA A 426 -53.72 -14.57 1.14
N PHE A 427 -53.54 -13.75 2.19
CA PHE A 427 -53.00 -14.22 3.45
C PHE A 427 -54.00 -15.07 4.21
N VAL A 428 -53.48 -16.03 4.98
CA VAL A 428 -54.25 -16.84 5.92
C VAL A 428 -53.54 -16.75 7.26
N ASP A 429 -54.18 -16.07 8.21
CA ASP A 429 -53.62 -15.84 9.55
C ASP A 429 -54.32 -16.76 10.54
N VAL A 430 -53.54 -17.47 11.37
CA VAL A 430 -54.09 -18.21 12.51
C VAL A 430 -54.53 -17.20 13.56
N LEU A 431 -55.78 -17.27 14.01
CA LEU A 431 -56.25 -16.36 15.06
C LEU A 431 -55.46 -16.62 16.36
N PRO A 432 -55.03 -15.55 17.06
CA PRO A 432 -54.40 -15.70 18.37
C PRO A 432 -55.35 -16.40 19.36
N THR A 433 -54.79 -17.29 20.15
CA THR A 433 -55.47 -17.84 21.35
C THR A 433 -55.32 -16.85 22.50
N THR A 434 -55.97 -17.08 23.64
CA THR A 434 -55.92 -16.16 24.79
C THR A 434 -55.56 -16.86 26.08
N LEU A 435 -54.96 -16.11 27.02
CA LEU A 435 -54.76 -16.56 28.39
C LEU A 435 -56.13 -16.74 29.10
N THR A 436 -56.37 -17.89 29.73
CA THR A 436 -57.61 -18.11 30.50
C THR A 436 -57.50 -17.62 31.94
N ALA A 437 -56.28 -17.44 32.45
CA ALA A 437 -55.99 -16.90 33.76
C ALA A 437 -54.93 -15.80 33.64
N ALA A 438 -54.93 -14.84 34.57
CA ALA A 438 -53.85 -13.88 34.66
C ALA A 438 -52.57 -14.63 35.04
N THR A 439 -51.47 -14.31 34.36
CA THR A 439 -50.15 -14.86 34.64
C THR A 439 -49.32 -13.78 35.29
N ALA A 440 -48.55 -14.14 36.32
CA ALA A 440 -47.62 -13.25 37.00
C ALA A 440 -46.21 -13.41 36.43
N THR A 441 -45.37 -12.39 36.62
CA THR A 441 -43.93 -12.52 36.44
C THR A 441 -43.40 -13.73 37.22
N GLY A 442 -42.64 -14.60 36.56
CA GLY A 442 -42.09 -15.84 37.11
C GLY A 442 -42.86 -17.10 36.71
N ASP A 443 -44.07 -16.98 36.14
CA ASP A 443 -44.84 -18.14 35.72
C ASP A 443 -44.18 -18.84 34.52
N VAL A 444 -43.88 -20.14 34.68
CA VAL A 444 -43.39 -21.03 33.62
C VAL A 444 -44.51 -21.86 32.98
N SER A 445 -45.72 -21.75 33.52
CA SER A 445 -46.90 -22.48 33.06
C SER A 445 -48.02 -21.50 32.80
N ILE A 446 -48.49 -21.43 31.56
CA ILE A 446 -49.60 -20.57 31.16
C ILE A 446 -50.78 -21.40 30.70
N ALA A 447 -51.99 -20.96 31.07
CA ALA A 447 -53.23 -21.61 30.67
C ALA A 447 -53.84 -20.89 29.48
N LEU A 448 -54.03 -21.63 28.38
CA LEU A 448 -54.57 -21.10 27.13
C LEU A 448 -56.00 -21.60 26.89
N ALA A 449 -56.81 -20.74 26.27
CA ALA A 449 -58.17 -21.07 25.85
C ALA A 449 -58.19 -22.18 24.79
N SER A 450 -57.12 -22.27 24.00
CA SER A 450 -56.86 -23.36 23.06
C SER A 450 -55.36 -23.56 22.88
N ARG A 451 -54.93 -24.83 22.93
CA ARG A 451 -53.56 -25.29 22.59
C ARG A 451 -53.50 -25.98 21.22
N LEU A 452 -54.58 -25.92 20.44
CA LEU A 452 -54.65 -26.59 19.15
C LEU A 452 -53.59 -26.01 18.21
N GLY A 453 -52.88 -26.89 17.48
CA GLY A 453 -51.85 -26.55 16.50
C GLY A 453 -50.54 -26.01 17.08
N LEU A 454 -50.42 -25.96 18.42
CA LEU A 454 -49.17 -25.70 19.09
C LEU A 454 -48.43 -27.02 19.33
N ALA A 455 -47.12 -27.02 19.10
CA ALA A 455 -46.24 -28.14 19.36
C ALA A 455 -45.04 -27.71 20.24
N THR A 456 -44.41 -28.68 20.91
CA THR A 456 -43.11 -28.46 21.55
C THR A 456 -42.11 -27.93 20.52
N GLY A 457 -41.41 -26.86 20.87
CA GLY A 457 -40.45 -26.16 19.99
C GLY A 457 -41.01 -24.94 19.26
N ASP A 458 -42.33 -24.72 19.25
CA ASP A 458 -42.91 -23.50 18.69
C ASP A 458 -42.61 -22.27 19.55
N VAL A 459 -42.39 -21.12 18.91
CA VAL A 459 -42.19 -19.84 19.60
C VAL A 459 -43.51 -19.06 19.61
N LEU A 460 -43.91 -18.62 20.79
CA LEU A 460 -45.10 -17.82 21.04
C LEU A 460 -44.71 -16.36 21.29
N ARG A 461 -45.47 -15.44 20.70
CA ARG A 461 -45.55 -14.04 21.10
C ARG A 461 -46.75 -13.87 22.03
N ILE A 462 -46.51 -13.40 23.24
CA ILE A 462 -47.50 -13.18 24.30
C ILE A 462 -47.68 -11.66 24.48
N GLY A 463 -48.89 -11.16 24.23
CA GLY A 463 -49.19 -9.73 24.25
C GLY A 463 -48.75 -8.98 22.99
N THR A 464 -48.80 -7.64 23.08
CA THR A 464 -48.49 -6.70 21.99
C THR A 464 -47.67 -5.53 22.54
N THR A 465 -46.85 -4.90 21.70
CA THR A 465 -45.99 -3.77 22.09
C THR A 465 -46.79 -2.67 22.80
N PRO A 466 -46.31 -2.13 23.94
CA PRO A 466 -44.99 -2.34 24.55
C PRO A 466 -44.89 -3.58 25.46
N ASN A 467 -45.98 -4.29 25.73
CA ASN A 467 -46.03 -5.44 26.65
C ASN A 467 -46.02 -6.76 25.88
N VAL A 468 -44.97 -6.96 25.08
CA VAL A 468 -44.76 -8.16 24.27
C VAL A 468 -43.63 -9.01 24.86
N GLU A 469 -43.82 -10.33 24.86
CA GLU A 469 -42.83 -11.30 25.33
C GLU A 469 -42.76 -12.50 24.37
N TYR A 470 -41.58 -13.07 24.16
CA TYR A 470 -41.38 -14.25 23.30
C TYR A 470 -40.96 -15.48 24.11
N ALA A 471 -41.68 -16.59 23.98
CA ALA A 471 -41.41 -17.81 24.74
C ALA A 471 -41.58 -19.08 23.89
N THR A 472 -40.69 -20.05 24.07
CA THR A 472 -40.74 -21.34 23.34
C THR A 472 -41.53 -22.36 24.15
N ILE A 473 -42.34 -23.21 23.50
CA ILE A 473 -43.10 -24.26 24.17
C ILE A 473 -42.19 -25.44 24.50
N MET A 474 -42.07 -25.80 25.78
CA MET A 474 -41.29 -26.97 26.23
C MET A 474 -42.16 -28.22 26.32
N ALA A 475 -43.36 -28.10 26.90
CA ALA A 475 -44.29 -29.23 27.00
C ALA A 475 -45.74 -28.74 27.03
N LEU A 476 -46.64 -29.56 26.50
CA LEU A 476 -48.08 -29.37 26.66
C LEU A 476 -48.52 -30.24 27.83
N THR A 477 -49.16 -29.67 28.87
CA THR A 477 -49.52 -30.41 30.10
C THR A 477 -50.96 -30.90 30.09
N GLY A 478 -51.18 -32.11 30.61
CA GLY A 478 -52.49 -32.77 30.60
C GLY A 478 -52.83 -33.41 29.26
N ASP A 479 -53.72 -34.42 29.29
CA ASP A 479 -54.14 -35.14 28.10
C ASP A 479 -54.81 -34.20 27.09
N PRO A 480 -54.61 -34.40 25.78
CA PRO A 480 -55.29 -33.59 24.77
C PRO A 480 -56.81 -33.77 24.90
N LEU A 481 -57.49 -32.72 25.32
CA LEU A 481 -58.95 -32.68 25.40
C LEU A 481 -59.54 -32.39 24.01
N ALA A 482 -60.81 -32.74 23.81
CA ALA A 482 -61.54 -32.34 22.60
C ALA A 482 -61.49 -30.81 22.42
N PRO A 483 -61.52 -30.28 21.18
CA PRO A 483 -61.56 -28.85 20.91
C PRO A 483 -62.56 -28.12 21.82
N PRO A 484 -62.16 -27.03 22.48
CA PRO A 484 -61.03 -26.17 22.16
C PRO A 484 -59.65 -26.62 22.70
N ASN A 485 -59.53 -27.77 23.37
CA ASN A 485 -58.27 -28.22 24.01
C ASN A 485 -57.66 -27.13 24.91
N ALA A 486 -58.50 -26.53 25.76
CA ALA A 486 -58.06 -25.60 26.79
C ALA A 486 -57.17 -26.34 27.79
N GLY A 487 -56.09 -25.71 28.21
CA GLY A 487 -55.15 -26.35 29.12
C GLY A 487 -53.89 -25.54 29.30
N ALA A 488 -53.06 -26.03 30.22
CA ALA A 488 -51.77 -25.43 30.47
C ALA A 488 -50.72 -25.91 29.46
N LEU A 489 -49.72 -25.08 29.25
CA LEU A 489 -48.46 -25.45 28.63
C LEU A 489 -47.31 -24.92 29.47
N VAL A 490 -46.19 -25.60 29.40
CA VAL A 490 -44.94 -25.25 30.06
C VAL A 490 -44.06 -24.57 29.03
N LEU A 491 -43.64 -23.36 29.36
CA LEU A 491 -42.72 -22.54 28.60
C LEU A 491 -41.27 -22.99 28.87
N SER A 492 -40.38 -22.70 27.93
CA SER A 492 -38.94 -22.94 28.05
C SER A 492 -38.27 -22.03 29.09
N GLY A 493 -38.97 -21.04 29.62
CA GLY A 493 -38.51 -20.12 30.66
C GLY A 493 -39.67 -19.35 31.29
N PRO A 494 -39.45 -18.70 32.46
CA PRO A 494 -40.45 -17.91 33.17
C PRO A 494 -40.80 -16.62 32.43
N LEU A 495 -42.05 -16.17 32.55
CA LEU A 495 -42.48 -14.88 32.02
C LEU A 495 -41.86 -13.71 32.80
N ALA A 496 -41.41 -12.69 32.09
CA ALA A 496 -40.91 -11.43 32.61
C ALA A 496 -42.03 -10.42 32.91
N LEU A 497 -43.20 -10.56 32.28
CA LEU A 497 -44.35 -9.66 32.46
C LEU A 497 -45.57 -10.36 33.08
N THR A 498 -46.32 -9.59 33.88
CA THR A 498 -47.69 -9.97 34.27
C THR A 498 -48.62 -9.72 33.10
N HIS A 499 -49.34 -10.74 32.67
CA HIS A 499 -50.36 -10.63 31.62
C HIS A 499 -51.73 -10.91 32.21
N ALA A 500 -52.70 -10.03 31.93
CA ALA A 500 -54.08 -10.24 32.37
C ALA A 500 -54.72 -11.43 31.63
N SER A 501 -55.76 -12.02 32.24
CA SER A 501 -56.63 -12.97 31.54
C SER A 501 -57.21 -12.30 30.29
N GLY A 502 -57.25 -13.03 29.17
CA GLY A 502 -57.70 -12.54 27.87
C GLY A 502 -56.61 -11.96 26.95
N VAL A 503 -55.35 -11.85 27.41
CA VAL A 503 -54.23 -11.40 26.55
C VAL A 503 -54.00 -12.39 25.41
N ALA A 504 -53.79 -11.86 24.21
CA ALA A 504 -53.54 -12.63 22.99
C ALA A 504 -52.18 -13.33 23.01
N VAL A 505 -52.17 -14.57 22.55
CA VAL A 505 -50.99 -15.43 22.41
C VAL A 505 -50.99 -15.99 20.99
N GLN A 506 -49.90 -15.80 20.26
CA GLN A 506 -49.80 -16.18 18.85
C GLN A 506 -48.46 -16.87 18.57
N ARG A 507 -48.47 -17.90 17.73
CA ARG A 507 -47.24 -18.51 17.20
C ARG A 507 -46.54 -17.54 16.23
N VAL A 508 -45.21 -17.50 16.23
CA VAL A 508 -44.38 -16.66 15.32
C VAL A 508 -43.31 -17.49 14.61
N ARG A 509 -42.84 -17.02 13.45
CA ARG A 509 -41.72 -17.59 12.70
C ARG A 509 -40.43 -16.81 12.95
N VAL A 510 -39.34 -17.53 13.19
CA VAL A 510 -37.99 -16.97 13.39
C VAL A 510 -37.14 -17.26 12.16
N GLY A 511 -36.67 -16.21 11.47
CA GLY A 511 -35.84 -16.28 10.26
C GLY A 511 -34.37 -16.63 10.50
N ALA A 512 -33.58 -16.67 9.43
CA ALA A 512 -32.14 -16.92 9.46
C ALA A 512 -31.34 -15.73 10.03
N ALA A 513 -30.09 -15.99 10.40
CA ALA A 513 -29.14 -14.98 10.90
C ALA A 513 -28.93 -13.83 9.89
N SER A 514 -28.92 -12.59 10.39
CA SER A 514 -28.56 -11.38 9.62
C SER A 514 -27.07 -11.37 9.24
N ALA A 515 -26.70 -10.81 8.07
CA ALA A 515 -25.37 -10.98 7.45
C ALA A 515 -24.52 -9.69 7.37
N ILE A 516 -24.77 -8.64 8.16
CA ILE A 516 -24.14 -7.31 7.95
C ILE A 516 -23.34 -6.79 9.18
N ARG A 517 -22.01 -6.60 9.00
CA ARG A 517 -21.00 -5.68 9.69
C ARG A 517 -20.43 -6.06 11.09
N GLN A 518 -19.25 -5.59 11.58
CA GLN A 518 -18.33 -4.43 11.31
C GLN A 518 -16.82 -4.85 11.19
N PRO A 519 -15.79 -3.97 11.27
CA PRO A 519 -14.37 -4.29 11.51
C PRO A 519 -13.89 -4.07 12.96
N ALA A 520 -12.74 -4.64 13.36
CA ALA A 520 -12.06 -4.29 14.61
C ALA A 520 -11.55 -2.84 14.58
N SER A 521 -11.09 -2.27 15.70
CA SER A 521 -10.53 -0.91 15.75
C SER A 521 -9.33 -0.82 16.69
N LEU A 522 -8.43 0.14 16.51
CA LEU A 522 -7.38 0.40 17.50
C LEU A 522 -7.97 0.86 18.84
N LEU A 523 -7.43 0.37 19.95
CA LEU A 523 -7.83 0.75 21.31
C LEU A 523 -6.89 1.80 21.93
N LEU A 524 -5.70 1.96 21.37
CA LEU A 524 -4.72 2.99 21.70
C LEU A 524 -4.21 3.63 20.41
N ASP A 525 -3.58 4.80 20.51
CA ASP A 525 -2.79 5.34 19.42
C ASP A 525 -1.63 4.39 19.11
N ALA A 526 -1.37 4.14 17.82
CA ALA A 526 -0.21 3.40 17.37
C ALA A 526 0.78 4.36 16.70
N GLY A 527 2.01 4.40 17.20
CA GLY A 527 3.11 5.22 16.74
C GLY A 527 3.83 4.65 15.51
N LEU A 528 4.57 5.52 14.82
CA LEU A 528 5.55 5.08 13.83
C LEU A 528 6.62 4.25 14.53
N GLY A 529 6.91 3.06 14.01
CA GLY A 529 7.86 2.12 14.59
C GLY A 529 7.26 1.13 15.58
N ASP A 530 5.95 1.20 15.86
CA ASP A 530 5.31 0.23 16.75
C ASP A 530 5.23 -1.16 16.09
N GLU A 531 5.60 -2.18 16.86
CA GLU A 531 5.60 -3.59 16.45
C GLU A 531 4.41 -4.37 17.03
N ALA A 532 3.64 -3.76 17.94
CA ALA A 532 2.46 -4.36 18.57
C ALA A 532 1.30 -3.36 18.60
N LEU A 533 0.07 -3.85 18.41
CA LEU A 533 -1.16 -3.05 18.38
C LEU A 533 -2.17 -3.59 19.38
N MET A 534 -2.85 -2.67 20.07
CA MET A 534 -4.02 -3.00 20.89
C MET A 534 -5.28 -2.81 20.06
N ILE A 535 -6.03 -3.90 19.80
CA ILE A 535 -7.25 -3.86 18.97
C ILE A 535 -8.50 -4.27 19.74
N SER A 536 -9.61 -3.68 19.31
CA SER A 536 -10.95 -3.97 19.77
C SER A 536 -11.51 -5.18 19.05
N GLU A 537 -12.62 -5.68 19.58
CA GLU A 537 -13.43 -6.65 18.88
C GLU A 537 -14.78 -6.07 18.48
N ASN A 538 -15.44 -6.73 17.55
CA ASN A 538 -16.24 -6.12 16.49
C ASN A 538 -17.77 -6.19 16.75
N TYR A 539 -18.51 -5.05 16.83
CA TYR A 539 -19.97 -5.02 17.10
C TYR A 539 -20.84 -4.06 16.27
N ALA A 540 -22.03 -4.53 15.85
CA ALA A 540 -23.13 -3.71 15.32
C ALA A 540 -24.52 -4.26 15.73
N PHE A 541 -25.03 -3.87 16.91
CA PHE A 541 -26.42 -4.13 17.36
C PHE A 541 -27.14 -2.82 17.66
N VAL A 542 -28.41 -2.67 17.24
CA VAL A 542 -29.24 -1.48 17.51
C VAL A 542 -30.45 -1.77 18.40
N ALA A 543 -31.08 -0.72 18.92
CA ALA A 543 -32.30 -0.87 19.70
C ALA A 543 -33.43 -1.48 18.85
N ASN A 544 -34.24 -2.32 19.48
CA ASN A 544 -35.33 -3.12 18.90
C ASN A 544 -34.89 -4.27 17.97
N ASP A 545 -33.59 -4.47 17.76
CA ASP A 545 -33.13 -5.72 17.14
C ASP A 545 -33.58 -6.89 18.01
N VAL A 546 -34.04 -7.96 17.36
CA VAL A 546 -34.31 -9.20 18.05
C VAL A 546 -33.08 -10.08 17.95
N VAL A 547 -32.46 -10.37 19.08
CA VAL A 547 -31.33 -11.28 19.18
C VAL A 547 -31.79 -12.64 19.71
N ALA A 548 -31.32 -13.70 19.08
CA ALA A 548 -31.44 -15.04 19.61
C ALA A 548 -30.23 -15.35 20.50
N VAL A 549 -30.49 -15.64 21.77
CA VAL A 549 -29.51 -16.17 22.71
C VAL A 549 -29.69 -17.68 22.78
N THR A 550 -28.69 -18.42 22.30
CA THR A 550 -28.74 -19.90 22.31
C THR A 550 -27.66 -20.44 23.25
N THR A 551 -28.06 -21.26 24.23
CA THR A 551 -27.12 -21.90 25.17
C THR A 551 -26.36 -23.04 24.51
N PRO A 552 -25.22 -23.46 25.09
CA PRO A 552 -24.53 -24.68 24.70
C PRO A 552 -25.36 -25.96 24.86
N SER A 553 -26.41 -25.97 25.69
CA SER A 553 -27.34 -27.10 25.85
C SER A 553 -28.45 -27.12 24.78
N GLY A 554 -28.45 -26.17 23.83
CA GLY A 554 -29.41 -26.08 22.74
C GLY A 554 -30.70 -25.34 23.07
N ILE A 555 -30.81 -24.76 24.28
CA ILE A 555 -31.98 -23.96 24.68
C ILE A 555 -31.84 -22.56 24.09
N ARG A 556 -32.90 -22.04 23.47
CA ARG A 556 -32.89 -20.77 22.73
C ARG A 556 -33.96 -19.82 23.25
N TRP A 557 -33.54 -18.59 23.55
CA TRP A 557 -34.41 -17.48 23.94
C TRP A 557 -34.25 -16.29 22.97
N LEU A 558 -35.28 -15.49 22.82
CA LEU A 558 -35.30 -14.33 21.92
C LEU A 558 -35.44 -13.04 22.73
N HIS A 559 -34.56 -12.08 22.54
CA HIS A 559 -34.64 -10.78 23.20
C HIS A 559 -34.74 -9.66 22.20
N GLU A 560 -35.66 -8.75 22.41
CA GLU A 560 -35.58 -7.41 21.83
C GLU A 560 -34.54 -6.59 22.61
N LEU A 561 -33.72 -5.78 21.93
CA LEU A 561 -32.74 -4.90 22.57
C LEU A 561 -33.36 -3.56 22.99
N SER A 562 -33.09 -3.07 24.20
CA SER A 562 -33.52 -1.72 24.67
C SER A 562 -32.59 -0.63 24.17
N ALA A 563 -31.31 -0.97 23.96
CA ALA A 563 -30.27 -0.03 23.58
C ALA A 563 -29.10 -0.75 22.87
N PRO A 564 -28.20 -0.01 22.21
CA PRO A 564 -27.01 -0.56 21.54
C PRO A 564 -26.02 -1.29 22.49
N ALA A 565 -25.06 -2.05 21.93
CA ALA A 565 -24.01 -2.80 22.64
C ALA A 565 -22.82 -1.95 23.12
N ALA A 566 -22.06 -2.48 24.09
CA ALA A 566 -20.76 -2.00 24.56
C ALA A 566 -19.95 -3.23 25.15
N PRO A 567 -18.64 -3.19 25.52
CA PRO A 567 -17.46 -3.81 24.95
C PRO A 567 -16.71 -4.82 25.87
N VAL A 568 -15.42 -5.12 25.72
CA VAL A 568 -14.53 -5.63 24.65
C VAL A 568 -13.29 -6.04 25.47
N SER A 569 -12.74 -7.23 25.28
CA SER A 569 -11.41 -7.53 25.84
C SER A 569 -10.37 -7.06 24.82
N PRO A 570 -9.46 -6.13 25.18
CA PRO A 570 -8.38 -5.71 24.30
C PRO A 570 -7.49 -6.90 23.91
N MET A 571 -7.21 -7.06 22.61
CA MET A 571 -6.21 -8.01 22.12
C MET A 571 -4.94 -7.28 21.73
N GLU A 572 -3.79 -7.80 22.15
CA GLU A 572 -2.49 -7.38 21.63
C GLU A 572 -2.14 -8.22 20.40
N VAL A 573 -1.69 -7.55 19.35
CA VAL A 573 -1.38 -8.14 18.07
C VAL A 573 0.03 -7.71 17.65
N GLU A 574 0.93 -8.68 17.50
CA GLU A 574 2.31 -8.45 17.05
C GLU A 574 2.40 -8.45 15.52
N LEU A 575 3.14 -7.49 14.97
CA LEU A 575 3.34 -7.28 13.54
C LEU A 575 4.70 -7.85 13.09
N THR A 576 4.77 -8.45 11.90
CA THR A 576 6.04 -8.93 11.32
C THR A 576 7.02 -7.81 11.01
N THR A 577 6.51 -6.60 10.80
CA THR A 577 7.27 -5.40 10.49
C THR A 577 6.63 -4.21 11.21
N PRO A 578 7.42 -3.27 11.75
CA PRO A 578 6.90 -2.08 12.40
C PRO A 578 5.95 -1.27 11.50
N LEU A 579 5.10 -0.45 12.12
CA LEU A 579 4.32 0.55 11.38
C LEU A 579 5.23 1.64 10.77
N ASP A 580 5.00 1.98 9.52
CA ASP A 580 5.62 3.11 8.82
C ASP A 580 4.88 4.43 9.09
N ARG A 581 3.70 4.39 9.72
CA ARG A 581 2.85 5.55 10.01
C ARG A 581 2.17 5.43 11.37
N SER A 582 1.84 6.58 11.94
CA SER A 582 0.99 6.63 13.13
C SER A 582 -0.48 6.49 12.76
N HIS A 583 -1.24 5.80 13.60
CA HIS A 583 -2.69 5.64 13.49
C HIS A 583 -3.33 6.01 14.83
N GLU A 584 -4.39 6.81 14.77
CA GLU A 584 -5.11 7.26 15.97
C GLU A 584 -5.96 6.13 16.57
N GLN A 585 -6.20 6.20 17.88
CA GLN A 585 -7.18 5.38 18.58
C GLN A 585 -8.52 5.36 17.82
N GLY A 586 -9.11 4.19 17.66
CA GLY A 586 -10.36 3.98 16.92
C GLY A 586 -10.19 3.77 15.42
N ALA A 587 -8.98 3.80 14.87
CA ALA A 587 -8.75 3.47 13.45
C ALA A 587 -9.19 2.03 13.11
N ASP A 588 -9.83 1.86 11.96
CA ASP A 588 -10.38 0.57 11.52
C ASP A 588 -9.27 -0.50 11.33
N VAL A 589 -9.48 -1.71 11.85
CA VAL A 589 -8.63 -2.88 11.67
C VAL A 589 -9.42 -4.03 11.03
N ALA A 590 -8.93 -4.58 9.92
CA ALA A 590 -9.64 -5.66 9.22
C ALA A 590 -8.70 -6.65 8.52
N GLN A 591 -8.97 -7.96 8.65
CA GLN A 591 -8.23 -9.00 7.92
C GLN A 591 -8.47 -8.89 6.40
N ARG A 592 -7.43 -9.15 5.62
CA ARG A 592 -7.39 -8.99 4.17
C ARG A 592 -6.49 -10.05 3.53
N THR A 593 -6.75 -10.40 2.27
CA THR A 593 -5.93 -11.34 1.49
C THR A 593 -5.18 -10.59 0.40
N GLY A 594 -3.86 -10.75 0.28
CA GLY A 594 -3.07 -10.12 -0.79
C GLY A 594 -3.50 -10.61 -2.18
N MET A 595 -3.80 -9.71 -3.11
CA MET A 595 -4.29 -10.02 -4.45
C MET A 595 -3.32 -9.60 -5.56
N ILE A 596 -2.87 -8.34 -5.53
CA ILE A 596 -1.97 -7.79 -6.55
C ILE A 596 -0.75 -7.23 -5.86
N GLY A 597 0.45 -7.66 -6.26
CA GLY A 597 1.69 -6.98 -5.91
C GLY A 597 2.00 -5.95 -7.00
N ILE A 598 2.28 -4.71 -6.63
CA ILE A 598 2.71 -3.66 -7.55
C ILE A 598 4.11 -3.24 -7.17
N PHE A 599 4.99 -3.17 -8.16
CA PHE A 599 6.41 -2.85 -7.99
C PHE A 599 6.75 -1.67 -8.89
N ALA A 600 7.52 -0.72 -8.40
CA ALA A 600 8.14 0.28 -9.27
C ALA A 600 9.01 -0.45 -10.31
N ILE A 601 8.98 0.00 -11.56
CA ILE A 601 9.67 -0.68 -12.66
C ILE A 601 11.19 -0.71 -12.48
N ASP A 602 11.74 0.31 -11.81
CA ASP A 602 13.17 0.45 -11.56
C ASP A 602 13.42 0.57 -10.05
N ALA A 603 14.54 0.02 -9.57
CA ALA A 603 14.98 0.21 -8.19
C ALA A 603 15.19 1.68 -7.83
N GLY A 604 14.99 2.02 -6.56
CA GLY A 604 15.27 3.35 -6.01
C GLY A 604 14.09 4.01 -5.30
N ARG A 605 14.41 5.01 -4.47
CA ARG A 605 13.44 5.79 -3.67
C ARG A 605 12.48 6.62 -4.50
N TRP A 606 12.77 6.82 -5.78
CA TRP A 606 11.86 7.49 -6.71
C TRP A 606 10.48 6.82 -6.75
N GLY A 607 10.43 5.49 -6.55
CA GLY A 607 9.20 4.70 -6.55
C GLY A 607 8.27 5.07 -5.39
N ASP A 608 8.78 5.60 -4.28
CA ASP A 608 8.00 6.03 -3.12
C ASP A 608 7.12 7.26 -3.44
N ARG A 609 7.39 7.92 -4.58
CA ARG A 609 6.57 9.01 -5.13
C ARG A 609 5.39 8.50 -5.96
N LEU A 610 5.34 7.21 -6.29
CA LEU A 610 4.24 6.64 -7.02
C LEU A 610 3.03 6.50 -6.10
N ARG A 611 1.86 6.82 -6.65
CA ARG A 611 0.57 6.58 -6.01
C ARG A 611 -0.27 5.70 -6.91
N VAL A 612 -0.85 4.65 -6.35
CA VAL A 612 -1.78 3.79 -7.05
C VAL A 612 -3.18 4.01 -6.49
N ALA A 613 -4.13 4.23 -7.40
CA ALA A 613 -5.54 4.27 -7.08
C ALA A 613 -6.25 3.16 -7.85
N VAL A 614 -7.15 2.44 -7.18
CA VAL A 614 -7.98 1.39 -7.78
C VAL A 614 -9.44 1.74 -7.59
N GLU A 615 -10.20 1.74 -8.67
CA GLU A 615 -11.62 2.10 -8.68
C GLU A 615 -12.41 1.06 -9.48
N ASP A 616 -13.70 0.92 -9.19
CA ASP A 616 -14.58 0.13 -10.05
C ASP A 616 -14.79 0.88 -11.37
N GLU A 617 -14.79 0.15 -12.48
CA GLU A 617 -15.05 0.77 -13.77
C GLU A 617 -16.55 1.13 -13.87
N PRO A 618 -16.92 2.41 -14.10
CA PRO A 618 -18.32 2.85 -14.13
C PRO A 618 -19.10 2.30 -15.33
N ASN A 619 -18.41 1.92 -16.41
CA ASN A 619 -18.99 1.24 -17.55
C ASN A 619 -18.13 0.01 -17.85
N GLY A 620 -18.69 -1.19 -17.63
CA GLY A 620 -18.00 -2.41 -18.01
C GLY A 620 -17.98 -2.62 -19.53
N LEU A 621 -17.19 -3.58 -19.99
CA LEU A 621 -17.16 -4.05 -21.38
C LEU A 621 -18.54 -4.51 -21.88
N VAL A 622 -19.38 -5.00 -20.97
CA VAL A 622 -20.78 -5.34 -21.20
C VAL A 622 -21.64 -4.25 -20.55
N SER A 623 -22.43 -3.53 -21.35
CA SER A 623 -23.28 -2.43 -20.85
C SER A 623 -24.65 -2.32 -21.54
N GLY A 624 -24.90 -3.11 -22.60
CA GLY A 624 -26.15 -3.10 -23.38
C GLY A 624 -26.82 -4.47 -23.54
N ALA A 625 -26.31 -5.50 -22.87
CA ALA A 625 -26.90 -6.83 -22.91
C ALA A 625 -28.06 -6.93 -21.90
N THR A 626 -28.98 -7.86 -22.17
CA THR A 626 -30.07 -8.23 -21.26
C THR A 626 -30.09 -9.73 -21.10
N LEU A 627 -30.56 -10.22 -19.94
CA LEU A 627 -30.79 -11.64 -19.75
C LEU A 627 -31.98 -12.05 -20.64
N ALA A 628 -31.75 -12.98 -21.55
CA ALA A 628 -32.78 -13.46 -22.48
C ALA A 628 -33.46 -14.73 -21.97
N MET A 629 -32.70 -15.63 -21.33
CA MET A 629 -33.21 -16.89 -20.81
C MET A 629 -32.28 -17.45 -19.73
N VAL A 630 -32.84 -18.15 -18.75
CA VAL A 630 -32.09 -19.07 -17.88
C VAL A 630 -32.38 -20.48 -18.39
N ASN A 631 -31.39 -21.13 -19.01
CA ASN A 631 -31.54 -22.48 -19.58
C ASN A 631 -31.35 -23.56 -18.52
N SER A 632 -30.42 -23.34 -17.59
CA SER A 632 -30.19 -24.15 -16.41
C SER A 632 -29.45 -23.32 -15.34
N PRO A 633 -29.29 -23.79 -14.09
CA PRO A 633 -28.56 -23.04 -13.07
C PRO A 633 -27.12 -22.67 -13.45
N THR A 634 -26.48 -23.35 -14.40
CA THR A 634 -25.13 -23.03 -14.87
C THR A 634 -25.11 -22.43 -16.28
N ASP A 635 -26.27 -22.25 -16.93
CA ASP A 635 -26.34 -21.84 -18.33
C ASP A 635 -27.41 -20.78 -18.54
N ILE A 636 -26.95 -19.60 -18.91
CA ILE A 636 -27.80 -18.45 -19.20
C ILE A 636 -27.60 -17.99 -20.64
N ARG A 637 -28.63 -17.40 -21.22
CA ARG A 637 -28.56 -16.79 -22.56
C ARG A 637 -28.71 -15.29 -22.44
N LEU A 638 -27.81 -14.55 -23.10
CA LEU A 638 -27.88 -13.10 -23.18
C LEU A 638 -28.44 -12.66 -24.54
N SER A 639 -29.03 -11.47 -24.61
CA SER A 639 -29.45 -10.86 -25.87
C SER A 639 -28.26 -10.58 -26.79
N SER A 640 -27.10 -10.27 -26.23
CA SER A 640 -25.83 -10.12 -26.94
C SER A 640 -24.66 -10.65 -26.10
N PRO A 641 -23.71 -11.40 -26.69
CA PRO A 641 -22.50 -11.87 -26.01
C PRO A 641 -21.32 -10.89 -26.15
N THR A 642 -21.52 -9.73 -26.78
CA THR A 642 -20.45 -8.75 -27.02
C THR A 642 -19.85 -8.26 -25.71
N GLY A 643 -18.52 -8.28 -25.61
CA GLY A 643 -17.78 -7.88 -24.41
C GLY A 643 -17.67 -8.99 -23.34
N VAL A 644 -18.34 -10.13 -23.52
CA VAL A 644 -18.24 -11.27 -22.59
C VAL A 644 -17.12 -12.22 -23.02
N GLU A 645 -16.25 -12.55 -22.06
CA GLU A 645 -15.12 -13.45 -22.20
C GLU A 645 -15.08 -14.47 -21.04
N PRO A 646 -14.35 -15.60 -21.19
CA PRO A 646 -14.03 -16.44 -20.04
C PRO A 646 -13.37 -15.61 -18.94
N GLY A 647 -13.90 -15.71 -17.72
CA GLY A 647 -13.42 -14.92 -16.58
C GLY A 647 -14.11 -13.57 -16.40
N THR A 648 -14.96 -13.11 -17.33
CA THR A 648 -15.80 -11.92 -17.12
C THR A 648 -16.72 -12.13 -15.92
N VAL A 649 -16.97 -11.07 -15.17
CA VAL A 649 -17.88 -11.06 -14.03
C VAL A 649 -19.10 -10.26 -14.44
N LEU A 650 -20.27 -10.86 -14.37
CA LEU A 650 -21.54 -10.23 -14.74
C LEU A 650 -22.34 -9.88 -13.49
N GLU A 651 -23.00 -8.74 -13.53
CA GLU A 651 -24.06 -8.36 -12.61
C GLU A 651 -25.36 -8.12 -13.37
N LEU A 652 -26.46 -8.56 -12.78
CA LEU A 652 -27.81 -8.37 -13.32
C LEU A 652 -28.45 -7.19 -12.61
N MET A 653 -28.98 -6.26 -13.38
CA MET A 653 -29.62 -5.04 -12.88
C MET A 653 -31.12 -5.05 -13.21
N ALA A 654 -31.89 -4.32 -12.41
CA ALA A 654 -33.29 -4.08 -12.67
C ALA A 654 -33.56 -3.41 -14.03
N PRO A 655 -34.80 -3.48 -14.54
CA PRO A 655 -35.20 -2.88 -15.81
C PRO A 655 -34.92 -1.36 -15.90
N ALA A 656 -34.96 -0.81 -17.11
CA ALA A 656 -34.54 0.56 -17.40
C ALA A 656 -35.15 1.61 -16.44
N GLY A 657 -34.27 2.34 -15.73
CA GLY A 657 -34.63 3.37 -14.74
C GLY A 657 -34.27 3.01 -13.29
N ASP A 658 -33.92 1.76 -13.02
CA ASP A 658 -33.53 1.26 -11.70
C ASP A 658 -32.16 0.56 -11.75
N ASP A 659 -31.18 1.12 -11.05
CA ASP A 659 -29.79 0.61 -11.00
C ASP A 659 -29.57 -0.39 -9.85
N THR A 660 -30.64 -0.90 -9.23
CA THR A 660 -30.54 -1.99 -8.26
C THR A 660 -30.01 -3.27 -8.89
N ILE A 661 -29.06 -3.90 -8.20
CA ILE A 661 -28.50 -5.20 -8.56
C ILE A 661 -29.46 -6.29 -8.08
N ILE A 662 -29.78 -7.25 -8.94
CA ILE A 662 -30.68 -8.37 -8.65
C ILE A 662 -29.84 -9.64 -8.47
N GLY A 663 -29.78 -10.14 -7.24
CA GLY A 663 -28.98 -11.32 -6.87
C GLY A 663 -27.48 -11.04 -6.78
N GLY A 664 -26.66 -12.10 -6.74
CA GLY A 664 -25.20 -12.02 -6.65
C GLY A 664 -24.49 -11.90 -8.01
N LEU A 665 -23.17 -11.66 -7.95
CA LEU A 665 -22.29 -11.62 -9.12
C LEU A 665 -22.16 -13.00 -9.77
N LEU A 666 -22.04 -13.03 -11.09
CA LEU A 666 -22.00 -14.25 -11.90
C LEU A 666 -20.67 -14.36 -12.64
N LYS A 667 -19.86 -15.38 -12.33
CA LYS A 667 -18.58 -15.63 -13.03
C LYS A 667 -18.83 -16.38 -14.33
N VAL A 668 -18.30 -15.88 -15.43
CA VAL A 668 -18.31 -16.58 -16.71
C VAL A 668 -17.20 -17.62 -16.76
N ALA A 669 -17.55 -18.89 -16.94
CA ALA A 669 -16.60 -19.97 -17.18
C ALA A 669 -16.27 -20.10 -18.67
N SER A 670 -17.29 -20.07 -19.54
CA SER A 670 -17.11 -20.13 -20.99
C SER A 670 -18.27 -19.47 -21.73
N ILE A 671 -18.08 -19.22 -23.02
CA ILE A 671 -19.06 -18.55 -23.88
C ILE A 671 -19.20 -19.26 -25.23
N ASN A 672 -20.44 -19.46 -25.65
CA ASN A 672 -20.78 -19.89 -27.00
C ASN A 672 -21.38 -18.71 -27.78
N ARG A 673 -20.57 -18.10 -28.65
CA ARG A 673 -20.96 -16.92 -29.44
C ARG A 673 -21.95 -17.21 -30.56
N SER A 674 -22.11 -18.47 -30.97
CA SER A 674 -23.05 -18.83 -32.05
C SER A 674 -24.52 -18.75 -31.63
N ASN A 675 -24.80 -18.89 -30.33
CA ASN A 675 -26.15 -18.91 -29.76
C ASN A 675 -26.34 -18.00 -28.53
N ASN A 676 -25.32 -17.19 -28.20
CA ASN A 676 -25.26 -16.27 -27.06
C ASN A 676 -25.42 -16.95 -25.69
N ARG A 677 -25.02 -18.22 -25.56
CA ARG A 677 -25.06 -18.94 -24.28
C ARG A 677 -23.77 -18.71 -23.48
N ILE A 678 -23.93 -18.49 -22.19
CA ILE A 678 -22.88 -18.26 -21.21
C ILE A 678 -22.96 -19.40 -20.19
N THR A 679 -21.86 -20.13 -20.02
CA THR A 679 -21.72 -21.11 -18.95
C THR A 679 -21.11 -20.41 -17.75
N LEU A 680 -21.80 -20.47 -16.60
CA LEU A 680 -21.35 -19.91 -15.33
C LEU A 680 -20.39 -20.86 -14.63
N ALA A 681 -19.42 -20.32 -13.90
CA ALA A 681 -18.49 -21.13 -13.10
C ALA A 681 -19.21 -21.77 -11.91
N THR A 682 -19.93 -20.94 -11.15
CA THR A 682 -20.79 -21.37 -10.05
C THR A 682 -22.25 -21.40 -10.50
N ALA A 683 -22.99 -22.43 -10.12
CA ALA A 683 -24.42 -22.52 -10.38
C ALA A 683 -25.19 -21.39 -9.65
N LEU A 684 -26.23 -20.87 -10.28
CA LEU A 684 -27.21 -19.99 -9.64
C LEU A 684 -27.79 -20.66 -8.40
N SER A 685 -27.84 -19.92 -7.29
CA SER A 685 -28.59 -20.37 -6.11
C SER A 685 -30.07 -20.57 -6.44
N GLY A 686 -30.77 -21.42 -5.67
CA GLY A 686 -32.20 -21.66 -5.87
C GLY A 686 -33.04 -20.37 -5.84
N ALA A 687 -32.66 -19.41 -4.98
CA ALA A 687 -33.28 -18.10 -4.90
C ALA A 687 -33.03 -17.26 -6.17
N GLN A 688 -31.78 -17.18 -6.66
CA GLN A 688 -31.43 -16.48 -7.90
C GLN A 688 -32.14 -17.07 -9.11
N ASN A 689 -32.10 -18.40 -9.26
CA ASN A 689 -32.72 -19.10 -10.38
C ASN A 689 -34.24 -18.82 -10.44
N THR A 690 -34.91 -18.84 -9.27
CA THR A 690 -36.34 -18.53 -9.16
C THR A 690 -36.62 -17.06 -9.49
N ALA A 691 -35.85 -16.13 -8.91
CA ALA A 691 -36.02 -14.70 -9.14
C ALA A 691 -35.85 -14.32 -10.62
N TYR A 692 -34.80 -14.82 -11.28
CA TYR A 692 -34.53 -14.50 -12.68
C TYR A 692 -35.57 -15.13 -13.62
N THR A 693 -35.98 -16.37 -13.37
CA THR A 693 -37.00 -17.05 -14.19
C THR A 693 -38.36 -16.36 -14.06
N ASN A 694 -38.75 -15.95 -12.85
CA ASN A 694 -40.00 -15.21 -12.62
C ASN A 694 -39.98 -13.84 -13.30
N ALA A 695 -38.87 -13.10 -13.20
CA ALA A 695 -38.73 -11.80 -13.86
C ALA A 695 -38.87 -11.92 -15.39
N LEU A 696 -38.24 -12.93 -16.00
CA LEU A 696 -38.38 -13.23 -17.42
C LEU A 696 -39.80 -13.66 -17.80
N GLY A 697 -40.45 -14.47 -16.95
CA GLY A 697 -41.85 -14.89 -17.13
C GLY A 697 -42.86 -13.74 -17.08
N MET A 698 -42.52 -12.66 -16.35
CA MET A 698 -43.27 -11.40 -16.32
C MET A 698 -42.92 -10.44 -17.46
N GLY A 699 -42.02 -10.82 -18.38
CA GLY A 699 -41.58 -9.98 -19.50
C GLY A 699 -40.62 -8.84 -19.12
N LEU A 700 -40.01 -8.88 -17.93
CA LEU A 700 -39.05 -7.86 -17.49
C LEU A 700 -37.70 -8.03 -18.18
N GLN A 701 -37.11 -6.93 -18.64
CA GLN A 701 -35.78 -6.93 -19.24
C GLN A 701 -34.71 -6.66 -18.19
N LEU A 702 -34.10 -7.73 -17.67
CA LEU A 702 -32.96 -7.62 -16.74
C LEU A 702 -31.72 -7.18 -17.51
N ARG A 703 -31.18 -6.01 -17.17
CA ARG A 703 -29.96 -5.47 -17.80
C ARG A 703 -28.75 -6.23 -17.28
N VAL A 704 -27.76 -6.46 -18.14
CA VAL A 704 -26.53 -7.18 -17.78
C VAL A 704 -25.37 -6.22 -17.96
N ARG A 705 -24.55 -6.11 -16.91
CA ARG A 705 -23.32 -5.32 -16.92
C ARG A 705 -22.13 -6.18 -16.51
N SER A 706 -20.95 -5.90 -17.03
CA SER A 706 -19.72 -6.51 -16.54
C SER A 706 -19.02 -5.67 -15.48
N ARG A 707 -18.30 -6.35 -14.59
CA ARG A 707 -17.57 -5.77 -13.45
C ARG A 707 -16.08 -5.91 -13.67
N GLU A 708 -15.51 -4.88 -14.28
CA GLU A 708 -14.07 -4.65 -14.34
C GLU A 708 -13.66 -3.54 -13.37
N PHE A 709 -12.36 -3.43 -13.12
CA PHE A 709 -11.78 -2.34 -12.33
C PHE A 709 -10.84 -1.49 -13.19
N ARG A 710 -10.52 -0.29 -12.71
CA ARG A 710 -9.46 0.53 -13.27
C ARG A 710 -8.34 0.72 -12.26
N LEU A 711 -7.12 0.79 -12.77
CA LEU A 711 -5.94 1.11 -11.98
C LEU A 711 -5.32 2.39 -12.54
N SER A 712 -5.13 3.39 -11.68
CA SER A 712 -4.43 4.63 -12.02
C SER A 712 -3.08 4.66 -11.29
N VAL A 713 -2.01 4.92 -12.03
CA VAL A 713 -0.66 5.16 -11.47
C VAL A 713 -0.35 6.64 -11.62
N LEU A 714 -0.03 7.31 -10.54
CA LEU A 714 0.30 8.73 -10.53
C LEU A 714 1.74 8.90 -10.06
N LEU A 715 2.56 9.60 -10.85
CA LEU A 715 3.88 10.04 -10.42
C LEU A 715 3.74 11.39 -9.72
N MET A 716 3.88 11.41 -8.40
CA MET A 716 3.76 12.65 -7.63
C MET A 716 4.98 13.54 -7.82
N ARG A 717 4.76 14.85 -7.73
CA ARG A 717 5.87 15.82 -7.68
C ARG A 717 6.69 15.56 -6.43
N ARG A 718 7.99 15.84 -6.49
CA ARG A 718 8.80 15.81 -5.29
C ARG A 718 8.31 16.87 -4.31
N PRO A 719 8.30 16.57 -3.00
CA PRO A 719 7.97 17.55 -1.98
C PRO A 719 8.85 18.80 -2.12
N ASP A 720 8.21 19.96 -2.23
CA ASP A 720 8.89 21.24 -2.29
C ASP A 720 8.76 21.93 -0.93
N PRO A 721 9.84 21.99 -0.12
CA PRO A 721 9.77 22.58 1.21
C PRO A 721 9.40 24.07 1.17
N MET A 722 9.57 24.76 0.04
CA MET A 722 9.17 26.16 -0.13
C MET A 722 7.70 26.31 -0.51
N VAL A 723 7.09 25.29 -1.13
CA VAL A 723 5.67 25.31 -1.55
C VAL A 723 4.97 23.98 -1.27
N PRO A 724 4.75 23.59 0.01
CA PRO A 724 4.17 22.30 0.37
C PRO A 724 2.77 22.07 -0.20
N SER A 725 2.03 23.13 -0.53
CA SER A 725 0.70 23.05 -1.15
C SER A 725 0.70 22.42 -2.54
N ARG A 726 1.86 22.27 -3.19
CA ARG A 726 1.99 21.63 -4.52
C ARG A 726 2.41 20.15 -4.45
N ASP A 727 2.61 19.61 -3.26
CA ASP A 727 3.15 18.25 -3.07
C ASP A 727 2.15 17.15 -3.46
N ASP A 728 0.85 17.44 -3.42
CA ASP A 728 -0.21 16.51 -3.85
C ASP A 728 -0.53 16.61 -5.36
N ALA A 729 0.32 17.28 -6.14
CA ALA A 729 0.19 17.38 -7.60
C ALA A 729 0.90 16.20 -8.30
N ALA A 730 0.17 15.50 -9.17
CA ALA A 730 0.76 14.51 -10.07
C ALA A 730 1.48 15.20 -11.24
N VAL A 731 2.71 14.78 -11.51
CA VAL A 731 3.51 15.19 -12.67
C VAL A 731 3.04 14.45 -13.93
N ASP A 732 2.75 13.17 -13.78
CA ASP A 732 2.25 12.31 -14.84
C ASP A 732 1.26 11.27 -14.28
N ARG A 733 0.43 10.71 -15.16
CA ARG A 733 -0.60 9.74 -14.80
C ARG A 733 -0.81 8.70 -15.91
N GLU A 734 -0.75 7.43 -15.55
CA GLU A 734 -1.19 6.31 -16.38
C GLU A 734 -2.55 5.79 -15.87
N VAL A 735 -3.45 5.44 -16.79
CA VAL A 735 -4.76 4.88 -16.42
C VAL A 735 -5.03 3.63 -17.24
N PHE A 736 -5.23 2.52 -16.56
CA PHE A 736 -5.57 1.23 -17.13
C PHE A 736 -7.03 0.91 -16.78
N ALA A 737 -7.93 1.12 -17.75
CA ALA A 737 -9.37 0.89 -17.59
C ALA A 737 -9.76 -0.57 -17.88
N ASN A 738 -10.95 -1.02 -17.49
CA ASN A 738 -11.50 -2.33 -17.86
C ASN A 738 -10.55 -3.53 -17.59
N LEU A 739 -9.91 -3.57 -16.42
CA LEU A 739 -9.00 -4.66 -16.02
C LEU A 739 -9.76 -5.82 -15.38
N SER A 740 -9.20 -7.02 -15.54
CA SER A 740 -9.69 -8.27 -14.97
C SER A 740 -8.62 -8.98 -14.13
N MET A 741 -9.07 -9.72 -13.11
CA MET A 741 -8.24 -10.58 -12.24
C MET A 741 -8.09 -12.01 -12.78
N ASP A 742 -8.73 -12.34 -13.90
CA ASP A 742 -8.71 -13.69 -14.48
C ASP A 742 -7.69 -13.77 -15.61
N PRO A 743 -6.69 -14.68 -15.53
CA PRO A 743 -5.69 -14.87 -16.59
C PRO A 743 -6.26 -15.23 -17.96
N ARG A 744 -7.49 -15.77 -18.03
CA ARG A 744 -8.15 -16.13 -19.30
C ARG A 744 -8.81 -14.94 -20.00
N HIS A 745 -8.94 -13.81 -19.30
CA HIS A 745 -9.55 -12.60 -19.83
C HIS A 745 -8.50 -11.79 -20.61
N SER A 746 -8.88 -11.25 -21.77
CA SER A 746 -7.97 -10.47 -22.63
C SER A 746 -7.42 -9.20 -21.97
N ARG A 747 -8.14 -8.72 -20.94
CA ARG A 747 -7.77 -7.57 -20.09
C ARG A 747 -7.17 -7.98 -18.73
N TYR A 748 -6.56 -9.15 -18.63
CA TYR A 748 -5.90 -9.58 -17.40
C TYR A 748 -4.84 -8.56 -16.95
N PHE A 749 -4.90 -8.08 -15.71
CA PHE A 749 -4.12 -6.93 -15.28
C PHE A 749 -2.60 -7.13 -15.43
N VAL A 750 -2.07 -8.33 -15.16
CA VAL A 750 -0.64 -8.65 -15.34
C VAL A 750 -0.25 -8.52 -16.81
N SER A 751 -1.07 -9.00 -17.74
CA SER A 751 -0.80 -8.89 -19.18
C SER A 751 -0.86 -7.46 -19.70
N ILE A 752 -1.72 -6.61 -19.11
CA ILE A 752 -1.89 -5.22 -19.53
C ILE A 752 -0.81 -4.31 -18.92
N ILE A 753 -0.55 -4.43 -17.62
CA ILE A 753 0.42 -3.60 -16.90
C ILE A 753 1.85 -4.08 -17.17
N GLY A 754 2.05 -5.40 -17.19
CA GLY A 754 3.34 -6.08 -17.27
C GLY A 754 3.62 -6.89 -16.01
N ASP A 755 4.15 -8.10 -16.18
CA ASP A 755 4.59 -8.96 -15.08
C ASP A 755 5.96 -8.49 -14.55
N VAL A 756 6.11 -8.41 -13.23
CA VAL A 756 7.41 -8.13 -12.60
C VAL A 756 8.43 -9.25 -12.88
N ASN A 757 7.95 -10.48 -13.05
CA ASN A 757 8.75 -11.65 -13.39
C ASN A 757 8.68 -12.00 -14.88
N GLY A 758 8.16 -11.09 -15.72
CA GLY A 758 8.03 -11.30 -17.15
C GLY A 758 9.37 -11.28 -17.88
N ASP A 759 9.38 -11.77 -19.11
CA ASP A 759 10.57 -11.78 -19.95
C ASP A 759 11.12 -10.35 -20.14
N PRO A 760 12.43 -10.14 -19.99
CA PRO A 760 13.03 -8.82 -20.17
C PRO A 760 13.03 -8.43 -21.65
N ARG A 761 12.75 -7.16 -21.92
CA ARG A 761 12.82 -6.60 -23.27
C ARG A 761 14.27 -6.51 -23.72
N LEU A 762 14.54 -6.89 -24.97
CA LEU A 762 15.87 -6.76 -25.58
C LEU A 762 16.39 -5.31 -25.64
N SER A 763 15.50 -4.31 -25.67
CA SER A 763 15.88 -2.90 -25.83
C SER A 763 16.42 -2.25 -24.57
N ASP A 764 15.96 -2.68 -23.39
CA ASP A 764 16.24 -1.98 -22.13
C ASP A 764 16.37 -2.91 -20.92
N GLY A 765 16.28 -4.23 -21.10
CA GLY A 765 16.45 -5.23 -20.04
C GLY A 765 15.34 -5.25 -18.98
N ARG A 766 14.29 -4.43 -19.13
CA ARG A 766 13.19 -4.36 -18.16
C ARG A 766 12.09 -5.36 -18.53
N PRO A 767 11.31 -5.89 -17.56
CA PRO A 767 10.20 -6.79 -17.87
C PRO A 767 9.20 -6.13 -18.83
N ASP A 768 8.62 -6.88 -19.77
CA ASP A 768 7.66 -6.32 -20.72
C ASP A 768 6.32 -5.90 -20.06
N GLY A 769 5.55 -4.99 -20.70
CA GLY A 769 4.32 -4.44 -20.11
C GLY A 769 3.86 -3.08 -20.63
N GLY A 770 2.58 -2.77 -20.44
CA GLY A 770 2.00 -1.50 -20.86
C GLY A 770 2.35 -0.30 -19.98
N SER A 771 2.78 -0.49 -18.73
CA SER A 771 3.13 0.62 -17.84
C SER A 771 4.58 1.07 -18.00
N TRP A 772 4.82 2.37 -17.90
CA TRP A 772 6.15 2.98 -17.84
C TRP A 772 6.68 3.13 -16.42
N TYR A 773 5.84 2.95 -15.39
CA TYR A 773 6.20 3.21 -14.00
C TYR A 773 6.17 2.00 -13.10
N VAL A 774 5.30 1.01 -13.37
CA VAL A 774 5.11 -0.13 -12.49
C VAL A 774 5.04 -1.46 -13.24
N ARG A 775 5.35 -2.52 -12.53
CA ARG A 775 4.99 -3.90 -12.89
C ARG A 775 4.07 -4.46 -11.83
N ALA A 776 3.29 -5.46 -12.22
CA ALA A 776 2.37 -6.12 -11.33
C ALA A 776 2.69 -7.60 -11.25
N THR A 777 2.30 -8.24 -10.15
CA THR A 777 2.29 -9.69 -10.01
C THR A 777 0.99 -10.13 -9.40
N ASP A 778 0.58 -11.34 -9.72
CA ASP A 778 -0.62 -11.95 -9.17
C ASP A 778 -0.25 -12.82 -7.96
N LEU A 779 -0.52 -12.29 -6.76
CA LEU A 779 -0.07 -12.88 -5.49
C LEU A 779 -0.85 -14.16 -5.11
N ALA A 780 -1.94 -14.46 -5.80
CA ALA A 780 -2.78 -15.63 -5.51
C ALA A 780 -2.91 -16.58 -6.71
N ALA A 781 -1.93 -16.61 -7.62
CA ALA A 781 -2.01 -17.30 -8.91
C ALA A 781 -2.05 -18.85 -8.83
N SER A 782 -1.76 -19.46 -7.68
CA SER A 782 -1.64 -20.92 -7.53
C SER A 782 -2.96 -21.60 -7.09
N GLY A 783 -3.62 -22.27 -8.05
CA GLY A 783 -4.53 -23.40 -7.78
C GLY A 783 -6.03 -23.14 -7.93
N ALA A 784 -6.65 -23.81 -8.92
CA ALA A 784 -8.08 -23.85 -9.29
C ALA A 784 -8.65 -22.59 -10.00
N PRO A 785 -9.59 -22.75 -10.97
CA PRO A 785 -10.23 -21.62 -11.64
C PRO A 785 -10.86 -20.71 -10.58
N ARG A 786 -10.38 -19.47 -10.47
CA ARG A 786 -10.87 -18.51 -9.49
C ARG A 786 -12.37 -18.25 -9.71
N GLU A 787 -13.20 -18.93 -8.93
CA GLU A 787 -14.61 -18.58 -8.73
C GLU A 787 -14.75 -17.41 -7.75
N ALA A 788 -13.69 -17.10 -6.97
CA ALA A 788 -13.62 -15.94 -6.11
C ALA A 788 -13.49 -14.65 -6.95
N ILE A 789 -14.67 -14.11 -7.29
CA ILE A 789 -14.90 -12.79 -7.82
C ILE A 789 -14.84 -11.81 -6.64
N ARG A 790 -13.75 -11.07 -6.44
CA ARG A 790 -13.84 -9.63 -6.13
C ARG A 790 -12.51 -8.95 -5.92
N LEU A 791 -12.23 -8.02 -6.83
CA LEU A 791 -11.97 -6.63 -6.44
C LEU A 791 -13.30 -5.87 -6.68
N GLY A 792 -14.19 -5.77 -5.68
CA GLY A 792 -15.51 -5.06 -5.67
C GLY A 792 -16.05 -4.73 -4.23
N PRO A 793 -16.75 -3.60 -3.90
CA PRO A 793 -16.36 -2.35 -3.17
C PRO A 793 -16.11 -2.41 -1.65
N GLU A 794 -14.88 -2.06 -1.29
CA GLU A 794 -14.66 -0.94 -0.39
C GLU A 794 -14.00 0.12 -1.28
N THR A 795 -14.72 1.19 -1.58
CA THR A 795 -14.14 2.38 -2.18
C THR A 795 -13.24 2.98 -1.11
N LEU A 796 -11.95 2.65 -1.12
CA LEU A 796 -10.96 3.43 -0.39
C LEU A 796 -11.00 4.81 -1.04
N ILE A 797 -11.63 5.75 -0.34
CA ILE A 797 -11.78 7.13 -0.76
C ILE A 797 -11.13 8.02 0.27
N ASP A 798 -10.35 8.98 -0.18
CA ASP A 798 -9.96 10.08 0.69
C ASP A 798 -11.10 11.09 0.71
N ARG A 799 -11.46 11.57 1.89
CA ARG A 799 -12.23 12.80 2.03
C ARG A 799 -11.25 13.97 2.03
N LEU A 800 -11.34 14.81 1.02
CA LEU A 800 -10.55 16.03 0.93
C LEU A 800 -10.99 17.03 2.01
N PRO A 801 -10.17 18.05 2.36
CA PRO A 801 -10.55 19.08 3.33
C PRO A 801 -11.85 19.84 3.00
N ASN A 802 -12.27 19.83 1.73
CA ASN A 802 -13.53 20.40 1.24
C ASN A 802 -14.73 19.43 1.34
N GLY A 803 -14.56 18.25 1.92
CA GLY A 803 -15.57 17.21 2.08
C GLY A 803 -15.82 16.35 0.84
N LEU A 804 -15.21 16.67 -0.31
CA LEU A 804 -15.38 15.89 -1.53
C LEU A 804 -14.59 14.56 -1.45
N PRO A 805 -15.19 13.44 -1.87
CA PRO A 805 -14.48 12.18 -1.96
C PRO A 805 -13.60 12.14 -3.22
N ARG A 806 -12.44 11.51 -3.12
CA ARG A 806 -11.61 11.08 -4.25
C ARG A 806 -11.16 9.64 -4.03
N ALA A 807 -10.77 8.92 -5.08
CA ALA A 807 -10.14 7.62 -4.92
C ALA A 807 -8.85 7.71 -4.08
N ALA A 808 -8.66 6.77 -3.17
CA ALA A 808 -7.46 6.65 -2.36
C ALA A 808 -6.24 6.39 -3.25
N ARG A 809 -5.15 7.06 -2.89
CA ARG A 809 -3.86 7.08 -3.54
C ARG A 809 -2.86 6.40 -2.61
N HIS A 810 -2.73 5.09 -2.72
CA HIS A 810 -1.79 4.31 -1.92
C HIS A 810 -0.36 4.53 -2.42
N ALA A 811 0.56 4.81 -1.49
CA ALA A 811 1.97 4.97 -1.82
C ALA A 811 2.62 3.60 -2.00
N LEU A 812 3.49 3.48 -3.01
CA LEU A 812 4.52 2.45 -2.95
C LEU A 812 5.55 2.84 -1.88
N MET A 813 6.20 1.85 -1.27
CA MET A 813 7.17 2.04 -0.19
C MET A 813 8.34 1.07 -0.30
N GLY A 814 9.40 1.31 0.46
CA GLY A 814 10.56 0.42 0.56
C GLY A 814 11.60 0.60 -0.55
N GLY A 815 11.46 1.63 -1.38
CA GLY A 815 12.47 1.95 -2.40
C GLY A 815 13.81 2.31 -1.77
N ASN A 816 14.90 1.76 -2.30
CA ASN A 816 16.24 2.06 -1.83
C ASN A 816 17.25 1.98 -2.97
N ASP A 817 18.07 3.01 -3.13
CA ASP A 817 19.15 3.08 -4.12
C ASP A 817 20.50 2.58 -3.58
N SER A 818 20.61 2.30 -2.28
CA SER A 818 21.84 1.86 -1.60
C SER A 818 23.07 2.77 -1.82
N LEU A 819 22.84 4.07 -2.07
CA LEU A 819 23.87 5.03 -2.49
C LEU A 819 24.98 5.24 -1.45
N ALA A 820 24.65 5.13 -0.16
CA ALA A 820 25.63 5.28 0.92
C ALA A 820 26.76 4.25 0.86
N LEU A 821 26.52 3.08 0.25
CA LEU A 821 27.47 1.97 0.15
C LEU A 821 28.12 1.85 -1.25
N LEU A 822 27.87 2.82 -2.14
CA LEU A 822 28.32 2.78 -3.53
C LEU A 822 29.84 2.95 -3.64
N SER A 823 30.53 1.93 -4.17
CA SER A 823 31.98 1.92 -4.39
C SER A 823 32.35 2.19 -5.86
N ASP A 824 33.62 2.49 -6.12
CA ASP A 824 34.13 2.63 -7.49
C ASP A 824 33.99 1.35 -8.33
N ALA A 825 34.03 0.17 -7.69
CA ALA A 825 33.87 -1.11 -8.36
C ALA A 825 32.53 -1.24 -9.12
N VAL A 826 31.45 -0.64 -8.61
CA VAL A 826 30.13 -0.64 -9.27
C VAL A 826 30.16 0.20 -10.57
N TYR A 827 30.94 1.28 -10.61
CA TYR A 827 31.13 2.08 -11.81
C TYR A 827 32.03 1.39 -12.84
N ILE A 828 33.07 0.68 -12.38
CA ILE A 828 33.93 -0.14 -13.27
C ILE A 828 33.10 -1.26 -13.88
N GLY A 829 32.34 -1.97 -13.05
CA GLY A 829 31.51 -3.10 -13.44
C GLY A 829 32.31 -4.34 -13.81
N THR A 830 31.60 -5.36 -14.31
CA THR A 830 32.15 -6.66 -14.70
C THR A 830 32.07 -6.84 -16.21
N ASP A 831 33.18 -7.26 -16.82
CA ASP A 831 33.23 -7.62 -18.24
C ASP A 831 32.81 -9.09 -18.37
N ALA A 832 31.50 -9.32 -18.42
CA ALA A 832 30.93 -10.66 -18.55
C ALA A 832 31.23 -11.27 -19.94
N VAL A 833 31.25 -12.60 -20.00
CA VAL A 833 31.44 -13.35 -21.26
C VAL A 833 30.29 -13.10 -22.22
N ASP A 834 29.05 -13.07 -21.71
CA ASP A 834 27.89 -12.62 -22.48
C ASP A 834 27.85 -11.09 -22.48
N PRO A 835 27.87 -10.43 -23.66
CA PRO A 835 27.72 -8.98 -23.76
C PRO A 835 26.48 -8.44 -23.04
N GLY A 836 25.39 -9.20 -22.95
CA GLY A 836 24.15 -8.80 -22.27
C GLY A 836 24.30 -8.60 -20.75
N ASP A 837 25.25 -9.29 -20.13
CA ASP A 837 25.46 -9.31 -18.68
C ASP A 837 26.57 -8.35 -18.22
N ARG A 838 27.15 -7.56 -19.13
CA ARG A 838 28.18 -6.57 -18.79
C ARG A 838 27.59 -5.45 -17.93
N THR A 839 28.34 -5.03 -16.92
CA THR A 839 27.90 -3.98 -16.00
C THR A 839 28.81 -2.76 -15.99
N GLY A 840 28.31 -1.64 -15.47
CA GLY A 840 29.09 -0.41 -15.31
C GLY A 840 29.70 0.13 -16.60
N LEU A 841 30.99 0.48 -16.55
CA LEU A 841 31.78 0.94 -17.69
C LEU A 841 31.87 -0.11 -18.80
N GLN A 842 31.92 -1.39 -18.44
CA GLN A 842 32.04 -2.49 -19.40
C GLN A 842 30.83 -2.60 -20.32
N ALA A 843 29.63 -2.22 -19.86
CA ALA A 843 28.43 -2.20 -20.69
C ALA A 843 28.57 -1.29 -21.92
N LEU A 844 29.38 -0.21 -21.83
CA LEU A 844 29.65 0.66 -22.97
C LEU A 844 30.45 -0.04 -24.09
N LYS A 845 31.09 -1.19 -23.84
CA LYS A 845 31.79 -1.97 -24.89
C LYS A 845 30.83 -2.45 -25.97
N ASN A 846 29.56 -2.65 -25.63
CA ASN A 846 28.51 -3.10 -26.56
C ASN A 846 28.14 -2.06 -27.62
N ILE A 847 28.52 -0.80 -27.43
CA ILE A 847 28.17 0.31 -28.33
C ILE A 847 29.41 0.84 -29.02
N GLU A 848 29.60 0.50 -30.30
CA GLU A 848 30.77 0.90 -31.09
C GLU A 848 30.82 2.40 -31.42
N GLU A 849 29.68 3.08 -31.48
CA GLU A 849 29.57 4.49 -31.91
C GLU A 849 30.11 5.50 -30.91
N ILE A 850 30.42 5.10 -29.67
CA ILE A 850 30.90 6.00 -28.61
C ILE A 850 32.32 6.44 -28.94
N SER A 851 32.57 7.74 -28.95
CA SER A 851 33.87 8.34 -29.27
C SER A 851 34.51 9.10 -28.10
N ILE A 852 33.72 9.52 -27.11
CA ILE A 852 34.18 10.25 -25.92
C ILE A 852 33.49 9.70 -24.67
N VAL A 853 34.26 9.42 -23.62
CA VAL A 853 33.78 8.74 -22.40
C VAL A 853 34.08 9.57 -21.17
N ALA A 854 33.12 9.65 -20.25
CA ALA A 854 33.29 10.29 -18.95
C ALA A 854 32.54 9.52 -17.84
N VAL A 855 33.12 9.52 -16.64
CA VAL A 855 32.48 9.03 -15.41
C VAL A 855 32.45 10.18 -14.40
N PRO A 856 31.43 11.06 -14.46
CA PRO A 856 31.48 12.37 -13.83
C PRO A 856 31.67 12.34 -12.31
N GLY A 857 32.69 13.05 -11.83
CA GLY A 857 32.97 13.27 -10.42
C GLY A 857 33.59 12.09 -9.69
N ARG A 858 33.99 11.04 -10.41
CA ARG A 858 34.77 9.94 -9.86
C ARG A 858 36.25 10.13 -10.16
N THR A 859 37.02 10.37 -9.11
CA THR A 859 38.44 10.77 -9.19
C THR A 859 39.39 9.78 -8.55
N ALA A 860 38.90 8.60 -8.15
CA ALA A 860 39.74 7.53 -7.64
C ALA A 860 40.65 6.99 -8.74
N ALA A 861 41.89 6.67 -8.37
CA ALA A 861 42.91 6.24 -9.32
C ALA A 861 42.49 4.96 -10.08
N GLU A 862 41.89 4.01 -9.37
CA GLU A 862 41.43 2.74 -9.93
C GLU A 862 40.39 2.94 -11.04
N LEU A 863 39.36 3.75 -10.78
CA LEU A 863 38.30 4.01 -11.75
C LEU A 863 38.75 4.91 -12.91
N GLN A 864 39.57 5.94 -12.67
CA GLN A 864 40.13 6.74 -13.76
C GLN A 864 41.07 5.90 -14.64
N GLY A 865 41.85 5.01 -14.03
CA GLY A 865 42.63 3.98 -14.73
C GLY A 865 41.74 3.08 -15.59
N ALA A 866 40.63 2.58 -15.05
CA ALA A 866 39.69 1.76 -15.81
C ALA A 866 39.06 2.49 -17.01
N VAL A 867 38.72 3.79 -16.87
CA VAL A 867 38.22 4.62 -17.98
C VAL A 867 39.29 4.83 -19.06
N ILE A 868 40.56 4.98 -18.67
CA ILE A 868 41.69 5.05 -19.60
C ILE A 868 41.85 3.72 -20.33
N SER A 869 41.94 2.61 -19.60
CA SER A 869 42.08 1.26 -20.17
C SER A 869 40.95 0.94 -21.14
N HIS A 870 39.71 1.27 -20.79
CA HIS A 870 38.55 1.13 -21.69
C HIS A 870 38.74 1.89 -23.00
N CYS A 871 39.24 3.13 -22.94
CA CYS A 871 39.47 3.92 -24.15
C CYS A 871 40.66 3.40 -24.98
N GLU A 872 41.70 2.86 -24.34
CA GLU A 872 42.85 2.25 -25.01
C GLU A 872 42.49 0.93 -25.69
N GLU A 873 41.75 0.06 -24.99
CA GLU A 873 41.26 -1.23 -25.48
C GLU A 873 40.32 -1.05 -26.67
N MET A 874 39.34 -0.14 -26.55
CA MET A 874 38.35 0.11 -27.59
C MET A 874 38.91 0.94 -28.76
N ARG A 875 40.14 1.50 -28.64
CA ARG A 875 40.91 2.29 -29.62
C ARG A 875 40.30 3.58 -30.14
N PHE A 876 38.99 3.64 -30.37
CA PHE A 876 38.30 4.77 -31.00
C PHE A 876 37.57 5.67 -30.02
N ARG A 877 38.04 5.68 -28.77
CA ARG A 877 37.42 6.44 -27.68
C ARG A 877 38.44 7.34 -27.00
N PHE A 878 37.97 8.44 -26.41
CA PHE A 878 38.81 9.36 -25.68
C PHE A 878 38.19 9.69 -24.31
N ALA A 879 38.98 9.56 -23.25
CA ALA A 879 38.56 9.78 -21.88
C ALA A 879 38.65 11.27 -21.48
N VAL A 880 37.59 11.78 -20.85
CA VAL A 880 37.58 13.11 -20.23
C VAL A 880 37.48 12.93 -18.72
N LEU A 881 38.56 13.28 -18.02
CA LEU A 881 38.74 13.03 -16.59
C LEU A 881 38.56 14.29 -15.77
N ASP A 882 38.04 14.11 -14.55
CA ASP A 882 37.86 15.17 -13.56
C ASP A 882 39.04 15.23 -12.59
N SER A 883 39.47 16.44 -12.23
CA SER A 883 40.37 16.67 -11.11
C SER A 883 39.72 16.35 -9.77
N GLN A 884 40.51 16.05 -8.73
CA GLN A 884 40.03 15.93 -7.36
C GLN A 884 39.28 17.19 -6.86
N ARG A 885 38.33 16.97 -5.94
CA ARG A 885 37.50 18.00 -5.29
C ARG A 885 38.14 18.45 -3.98
N ALA A 886 37.78 19.65 -3.50
CA ALA A 886 38.12 20.10 -2.14
C ALA A 886 37.70 19.05 -1.10
N PRO A 887 38.54 18.80 -0.07
CA PRO A 887 39.75 19.55 0.28
C PRO A 887 41.02 19.18 -0.51
N HIS A 888 40.98 18.17 -1.39
CA HIS A 888 42.13 17.67 -2.16
C HIS A 888 42.23 18.34 -3.54
N ASP A 889 42.03 19.66 -3.61
CA ASP A 889 42.03 20.43 -4.86
C ASP A 889 43.19 21.44 -4.96
N ALA A 890 44.22 21.31 -4.11
CA ALA A 890 45.41 22.14 -4.22
C ALA A 890 46.20 21.82 -5.49
N ILE A 891 47.01 22.77 -5.95
CA ILE A 891 47.84 22.59 -7.15
C ILE A 891 48.75 21.36 -7.02
N ALA A 892 49.26 21.07 -5.82
CA ALA A 892 50.05 19.88 -5.56
C ALA A 892 49.23 18.59 -5.72
N ASP A 893 48.01 18.56 -5.20
CA ASP A 893 47.12 17.39 -5.24
C ASP A 893 46.74 17.03 -6.68
N VAL A 894 46.32 18.02 -7.48
CA VAL A 894 45.93 17.79 -8.88
C VAL A 894 47.13 17.39 -9.73
N ARG A 895 48.34 17.89 -9.42
CA ARG A 895 49.59 17.43 -10.06
C ARG A 895 49.91 15.99 -9.70
N ALA A 896 49.75 15.62 -8.43
CA ALA A 896 49.96 14.25 -7.96
C ALA A 896 48.95 13.30 -8.62
N GLN A 897 47.67 13.69 -8.73
CA GLN A 897 46.65 12.93 -9.46
C GLN A 897 47.07 12.70 -10.91
N ARG A 898 47.46 13.77 -11.64
CA ARG A 898 47.89 13.64 -13.03
C ARG A 898 49.06 12.64 -13.15
N GLN A 899 50.06 12.73 -12.27
CA GLN A 899 51.27 11.89 -12.35
C GLN A 899 51.00 10.38 -12.26
N GLN A 900 49.81 9.95 -11.83
CA GLN A 900 49.43 8.54 -11.76
C GLN A 900 49.25 7.89 -13.14
N PHE A 901 49.06 8.69 -14.19
CA PHE A 901 48.71 8.20 -15.52
C PHE A 901 49.59 8.82 -16.60
N ASP A 902 49.91 8.02 -17.61
CA ASP A 902 50.59 8.45 -18.82
C ASP A 902 49.94 7.80 -20.04
N THR A 903 49.07 8.55 -20.72
CA THR A 903 48.32 8.03 -21.86
C THR A 903 48.05 9.11 -22.89
N LYS A 904 47.98 8.71 -24.16
CA LYS A 904 47.52 9.56 -25.26
C LYS A 904 45.99 9.59 -25.42
N TYR A 905 45.24 8.84 -24.63
CA TYR A 905 43.79 8.66 -24.78
C TYR A 905 42.93 9.41 -23.76
N ALA A 906 43.53 10.28 -22.93
CA ALA A 906 42.80 11.00 -21.89
C ALA A 906 43.22 12.46 -21.72
N ALA A 907 42.30 13.27 -21.20
CA ALA A 907 42.55 14.65 -20.80
C ALA A 907 41.98 14.93 -19.41
N LEU A 908 42.75 15.58 -18.54
CA LEU A 908 42.34 15.97 -17.18
C LEU A 908 41.93 17.44 -17.15
N TYR A 909 40.75 17.73 -16.59
CA TYR A 909 40.19 19.08 -16.47
C TYR A 909 40.09 19.55 -15.01
N TYR A 910 40.50 20.80 -14.77
CA TYR A 910 40.49 21.47 -13.47
C TYR A 910 40.12 22.95 -13.63
N PRO A 911 39.43 23.63 -12.69
CA PRO A 911 38.81 23.13 -11.47
C PRO A 911 37.35 22.74 -11.67
N TRP A 912 36.68 22.31 -10.59
CA TRP A 912 35.25 22.06 -10.61
C TRP A 912 34.43 23.32 -10.88
N LEU A 913 33.24 23.12 -11.42
CA LEU A 913 32.34 24.18 -11.85
C LEU A 913 31.31 24.48 -10.77
N LEU A 914 30.81 25.72 -10.75
CA LEU A 914 29.72 26.13 -9.88
C LEU A 914 28.47 26.39 -10.72
N ILE A 915 27.33 25.83 -10.30
CA ILE A 915 25.99 26.09 -10.86
C ILE A 915 25.11 26.76 -9.80
N PRO A 916 23.99 27.40 -10.19
CA PRO A 916 22.98 27.83 -9.23
C PRO A 916 22.53 26.62 -8.40
N GLN A 917 22.24 26.81 -7.11
CA GLN A 917 21.79 25.72 -6.24
C GLN A 917 20.54 25.05 -6.81
N PRO A 918 20.60 23.77 -7.23
CA PRO A 918 19.43 23.06 -7.74
C PRO A 918 18.37 22.76 -6.66
N TYR A 919 18.75 22.76 -5.37
CA TYR A 919 17.87 22.39 -4.25
C TYR A 919 17.79 23.52 -3.20
N PRO A 920 17.01 24.60 -3.41
CA PRO A 920 16.84 25.64 -2.42
C PRO A 920 15.98 25.12 -1.25
N THR A 921 16.61 24.75 -0.14
CA THR A 921 15.92 24.24 1.06
C THR A 921 15.60 25.32 2.10
N VAL A 922 16.18 26.53 1.96
CA VAL A 922 15.97 27.65 2.88
C VAL A 922 15.81 28.96 2.09
N PRO A 923 14.88 29.86 2.46
CA PRO A 923 14.83 31.21 1.90
C PRO A 923 16.13 31.98 2.23
N GLY A 924 17.00 32.16 1.25
CA GLY A 924 18.27 32.87 1.39
C GLY A 924 19.09 32.85 0.10
N PRO A 925 20.20 33.62 0.01
CA PRO A 925 21.09 33.56 -1.15
C PRO A 925 21.72 32.16 -1.19
N ALA A 926 21.28 31.34 -2.13
CA ALA A 926 21.71 29.96 -2.22
C ALA A 926 23.22 29.90 -2.57
N LEU A 927 24.00 29.19 -1.76
CA LEU A 927 25.42 28.96 -2.06
C LEU A 927 25.54 28.20 -3.39
N PRO A 928 26.48 28.58 -4.27
CA PRO A 928 26.66 27.89 -5.56
C PRO A 928 27.00 26.40 -5.36
N TYR A 929 26.38 25.55 -6.16
CA TYR A 929 26.53 24.09 -6.09
C TYR A 929 27.69 23.62 -6.98
N MET A 930 28.56 22.74 -6.46
CA MET A 930 29.76 22.28 -7.14
C MET A 930 29.50 21.02 -7.98
N ILE A 931 29.94 21.03 -9.24
CA ILE A 931 29.85 19.88 -10.15
C ILE A 931 31.18 19.62 -10.89
N PRO A 932 31.46 18.36 -11.26
CA PRO A 932 32.64 18.01 -12.05
C PRO A 932 32.60 18.59 -13.47
N PRO A 933 33.76 18.97 -14.05
CA PRO A 933 33.82 19.57 -15.38
C PRO A 933 33.61 18.59 -16.55
N ALA A 934 33.83 17.29 -16.39
CA ALA A 934 33.87 16.33 -17.50
C ALA A 934 32.61 16.34 -18.36
N GLY A 935 31.41 16.35 -17.76
CA GLY A 935 30.16 16.39 -18.53
C GLY A 935 30.02 17.63 -19.43
N HIS A 936 30.43 18.79 -18.92
CA HIS A 936 30.44 20.04 -19.68
C HIS A 936 31.50 20.01 -20.78
N MET A 937 32.69 19.47 -20.48
CA MET A 937 33.79 19.39 -21.43
C MET A 937 33.52 18.41 -22.55
N VAL A 938 32.89 17.26 -22.28
CA VAL A 938 32.40 16.34 -23.32
C VAL A 938 31.39 17.05 -24.23
N GLY A 939 30.52 17.90 -23.68
CA GLY A 939 29.62 18.75 -24.47
C GLY A 939 30.36 19.78 -25.33
N VAL A 940 31.41 20.41 -24.80
CA VAL A 940 32.28 21.33 -25.55
C VAL A 940 33.04 20.60 -26.66
N TYR A 941 33.49 19.37 -26.44
CA TYR A 941 34.13 18.53 -27.46
C TYR A 941 33.14 18.27 -28.59
N ALA A 942 31.96 17.76 -28.25
CA ALA A 942 30.90 17.48 -29.22
C ALA A 942 30.53 18.74 -30.03
N ARG A 943 30.32 19.88 -29.37
CA ARG A 943 30.03 21.16 -30.05
C ARG A 943 31.16 21.57 -30.99
N THR A 944 32.41 21.53 -30.53
CA THR A 944 33.58 21.93 -31.33
C THR A 944 33.70 21.06 -32.57
N ASP A 945 33.52 19.75 -32.42
CA ASP A 945 33.58 18.81 -33.52
C ASP A 945 32.47 19.04 -34.55
N ILE A 946 31.25 19.31 -34.10
CA ILE A 946 30.10 19.58 -34.98
C ILE A 946 30.26 20.91 -35.72
N GLU A 947 30.70 21.97 -35.03
CA GLU A 947 30.77 23.32 -35.59
C GLU A 947 32.04 23.58 -36.42
N ARG A 948 33.15 22.94 -36.06
CA ARG A 948 34.50 23.26 -36.60
C ARG A 948 35.29 22.02 -37.04
N GLY A 949 34.84 20.82 -36.73
CA GLY A 949 35.56 19.58 -36.98
C GLY A 949 36.55 19.21 -35.87
N VAL A 950 36.84 17.91 -35.75
CA VAL A 950 37.67 17.31 -34.68
C VAL A 950 39.11 17.84 -34.63
N HIS A 951 39.61 18.40 -35.73
CA HIS A 951 40.95 18.99 -35.82
C HIS A 951 41.08 20.32 -35.05
N LYS A 952 39.97 20.98 -34.68
CA LYS A 952 39.99 22.17 -33.82
C LYS A 952 40.13 21.77 -32.35
N ALA A 953 41.13 22.33 -31.67
CA ALA A 953 41.28 22.17 -30.22
C ALA A 953 40.01 22.62 -29.47
N PRO A 954 39.47 21.81 -28.53
CA PRO A 954 38.34 22.17 -27.67
C PRO A 954 38.77 23.12 -26.53
N ALA A 955 39.56 24.13 -26.88
CA ALA A 955 40.11 25.16 -26.01
C ALA A 955 39.76 26.54 -26.57
N ASN A 956 39.82 27.56 -25.70
CA ASN A 956 39.25 28.89 -25.93
C ASN A 956 37.73 28.87 -26.18
N GLU A 957 37.05 27.82 -25.72
CA GLU A 957 35.60 27.66 -25.85
C GLU A 957 34.89 28.12 -24.58
N VAL A 958 33.74 28.79 -24.71
CA VAL A 958 32.93 29.20 -23.56
C VAL A 958 32.24 27.98 -22.95
N VAL A 959 32.38 27.83 -21.63
CA VAL A 959 31.63 26.81 -20.87
C VAL A 959 30.29 27.41 -20.48
N ARG A 960 29.21 26.87 -21.06
CA ARG A 960 27.83 27.34 -20.86
C ARG A 960 27.20 26.64 -19.67
N GLY A 961 26.21 27.27 -19.03
CA GLY A 961 25.39 26.66 -17.97
C GLY A 961 25.93 26.78 -16.54
N ILE A 962 26.98 27.58 -16.33
CA ILE A 962 27.67 27.71 -15.03
C ILE A 962 27.69 29.17 -14.54
N VAL A 963 27.76 29.35 -13.23
CA VAL A 963 27.86 30.68 -12.57
C VAL A 963 29.29 31.03 -12.13
N GLY A 964 30.17 30.03 -12.00
CA GLY A 964 31.51 30.23 -11.50
C GLY A 964 32.37 28.98 -11.52
N LEU A 965 33.53 29.09 -10.88
CA LEU A 965 34.50 28.03 -10.69
C LEU A 965 34.76 27.87 -9.20
N GLN A 966 34.96 26.63 -8.73
CA GLN A 966 35.33 26.33 -7.35
C GLN A 966 36.55 27.16 -6.91
N ARG A 967 37.55 27.23 -7.81
CA ARG A 967 38.77 28.00 -7.61
C ARG A 967 38.97 28.92 -8.80
N SER A 968 39.20 30.20 -8.54
CA SER A 968 39.68 31.11 -9.57
C SER A 968 41.20 30.96 -9.68
N LEU A 969 41.70 30.59 -10.86
CA LEU A 969 43.12 30.42 -11.09
C LEU A 969 43.73 31.70 -11.65
N SER A 970 44.86 32.12 -11.11
CA SER A 970 45.69 33.20 -11.64
C SER A 970 46.55 32.72 -12.81
N LYS A 971 47.10 33.65 -13.61
CA LYS A 971 47.99 33.27 -14.74
C LYS A 971 49.18 32.43 -14.25
N GLY A 972 49.80 32.82 -13.13
CA GLY A 972 50.94 32.08 -12.56
C GLY A 972 50.59 30.64 -12.17
N GLU A 973 49.41 30.40 -11.58
CA GLU A 973 48.97 29.05 -11.26
C GLU A 973 48.70 28.21 -12.52
N HIS A 974 48.14 28.81 -13.56
CA HIS A 974 47.99 28.15 -14.86
C HIS A 974 49.35 27.81 -15.50
N ASP A 975 50.34 28.71 -15.40
CA ASP A 975 51.71 28.48 -15.89
C ASP A 975 52.41 27.32 -15.15
N ILE A 976 51.87 26.84 -14.02
CA ILE A 976 52.37 25.64 -13.31
C ILE A 976 51.66 24.37 -13.78
N LEU A 977 50.37 24.45 -14.11
CA LEU A 977 49.50 23.30 -14.36
C LEU A 977 49.51 22.82 -15.82
N ASN A 978 49.50 23.74 -16.78
CA ASN A 978 49.33 23.39 -18.19
C ASN A 978 50.63 23.00 -18.91
N PRO A 979 51.82 23.58 -18.63
CA PRO A 979 53.04 23.23 -19.36
C PRO A 979 53.42 21.76 -19.31
N TYR A 980 54.17 21.34 -20.33
CA TYR A 980 54.64 19.97 -20.46
C TYR A 980 55.76 19.76 -19.42
N PRO A 981 55.81 18.62 -18.69
CA PRO A 981 55.01 17.41 -18.87
C PRO A 981 53.72 17.32 -18.03
N VAL A 982 53.33 18.37 -17.31
CA VAL A 982 52.17 18.32 -16.39
C VAL A 982 50.85 18.18 -17.17
N ASN A 983 50.61 18.99 -18.20
CA ASN A 983 49.49 18.83 -19.14
C ASN A 983 48.08 18.80 -18.51
N ILE A 984 47.82 19.60 -17.47
CA ILE A 984 46.48 19.74 -16.88
C ILE A 984 45.72 20.86 -17.60
N ASN A 985 44.51 20.58 -18.10
CA ASN A 985 43.69 21.56 -18.79
C ASN A 985 42.90 22.40 -17.80
N VAL A 986 43.18 23.71 -17.76
CA VAL A 986 42.50 24.61 -16.83
C VAL A 986 41.25 25.25 -17.43
N ILE A 987 40.21 25.42 -16.63
CA ILE A 987 39.04 26.26 -16.93
C ILE A 987 39.23 27.59 -16.21
N ARG A 988 39.04 28.69 -16.93
CA ARG A 988 39.45 30.02 -16.50
C ARG A 988 38.33 31.02 -16.60
N ASP A 989 38.22 31.87 -15.59
CA ASP A 989 37.31 32.99 -15.59
C ASP A 989 37.94 34.21 -16.28
N PHE A 990 37.39 34.61 -17.43
CA PHE A 990 37.75 35.83 -18.15
C PHE A 990 36.59 36.82 -18.21
N ARG A 991 35.64 36.75 -17.27
CA ARG A 991 34.53 37.72 -17.20
C ARG A 991 35.02 39.16 -16.99
N SER A 992 36.12 39.35 -16.27
CA SER A 992 36.79 40.66 -16.15
C SER A 992 37.25 41.24 -17.50
N ASN A 993 37.46 40.39 -18.51
CA ASN A 993 37.78 40.79 -19.88
C ASN A 993 36.59 40.66 -20.85
N SER A 994 35.35 40.51 -20.36
CA SER A 994 34.14 40.31 -21.16
C SER A 994 34.17 39.07 -22.09
N ARG A 995 34.94 38.04 -21.74
CA ARG A 995 35.09 36.81 -22.56
C ARG A 995 34.37 35.58 -22.00
N GLY A 996 33.80 35.68 -20.79
CA GLY A 996 33.14 34.58 -20.09
C GLY A 996 34.10 33.60 -19.44
N ILE A 997 33.57 32.49 -18.91
CA ILE A 997 34.37 31.37 -18.39
C ILE A 997 34.71 30.45 -19.57
N ARG A 998 35.99 30.11 -19.73
CA ARG A 998 36.49 29.36 -20.90
C ARG A 998 37.33 28.16 -20.52
N ALA A 999 37.18 27.08 -21.27
CA ALA A 999 38.16 26.01 -21.31
C ALA A 999 39.46 26.54 -21.91
N TRP A 1000 40.54 26.49 -21.15
CA TRP A 1000 41.80 27.18 -21.46
C TRP A 1000 43.00 26.22 -21.40
N GLY A 1001 42.80 25.03 -21.98
CA GLY A 1001 43.80 23.99 -22.18
C GLY A 1001 43.23 22.92 -23.11
N GLY A 1002 44.08 22.32 -23.95
CA GLY A 1002 43.69 21.29 -24.93
C GLY A 1002 44.74 20.20 -25.06
N ARG A 1003 45.37 19.82 -23.95
CA ARG A 1003 46.46 18.86 -23.86
C ARG A 1003 46.01 17.50 -23.36
N VAL A 1004 46.74 16.48 -23.76
CA VAL A 1004 46.56 15.09 -23.38
C VAL A 1004 47.51 14.78 -22.23
N ILE A 1005 47.15 13.86 -21.34
CA ILE A 1005 47.97 13.48 -20.18
C ILE A 1005 49.11 12.50 -20.56
N THR A 1006 49.88 12.85 -21.58
CA THR A 1006 50.99 12.03 -22.10
C THR A 1006 52.36 12.65 -21.81
N SER A 1007 53.40 11.83 -21.68
CA SER A 1007 54.81 12.21 -21.73
C SER A 1007 55.36 12.24 -23.17
N ASP A 1008 54.61 11.76 -24.16
CA ASP A 1008 55.03 11.82 -25.55
C ASP A 1008 54.73 13.20 -26.17
N SER A 1009 55.77 13.92 -26.59
CA SER A 1009 55.63 15.26 -27.17
C SER A 1009 54.89 15.28 -28.50
N ASP A 1010 54.85 14.17 -29.24
CA ASP A 1010 54.17 14.09 -30.54
C ASP A 1010 52.64 14.03 -30.37
N TRP A 1011 52.17 13.49 -29.24
CA TRP A 1011 50.74 13.35 -28.91
C TRP A 1011 50.23 14.40 -27.91
N LYS A 1012 50.94 15.52 -27.78
CA LYS A 1012 50.67 16.57 -26.79
C LYS A 1012 49.22 17.09 -26.79
N TYR A 1013 48.54 17.13 -27.94
CA TYR A 1013 47.28 17.85 -28.13
C TYR A 1013 46.06 16.94 -28.34
N VAL A 1014 44.94 17.32 -27.70
CA VAL A 1014 43.67 16.58 -27.76
C VAL A 1014 43.14 16.48 -29.19
N ASN A 1015 43.11 17.59 -29.92
CA ASN A 1015 42.62 17.61 -31.31
C ASN A 1015 43.47 16.75 -32.23
N VAL A 1016 44.79 16.66 -31.98
CA VAL A 1016 45.67 15.80 -32.76
C VAL A 1016 45.32 14.34 -32.52
N ARG A 1017 45.26 13.87 -31.26
CA ARG A 1017 44.87 12.48 -30.99
C ARG A 1017 43.48 12.16 -31.54
N ARG A 1018 42.50 13.02 -31.28
CA ARG A 1018 41.10 12.78 -31.69
C ARG A 1018 40.94 12.80 -33.22
N LEU A 1019 41.72 13.62 -33.94
CA LEU A 1019 41.76 13.59 -35.40
C LEU A 1019 42.33 12.26 -35.91
N VAL A 1020 43.39 11.74 -35.29
CA VAL A 1020 43.92 10.43 -35.68
C VAL A 1020 42.91 9.31 -35.40
N ILE A 1021 42.24 9.33 -34.24
CA ILE A 1021 41.15 8.39 -33.92
C ILE A 1021 40.05 8.43 -35.00
N PHE A 1022 39.62 9.63 -35.40
CA PHE A 1022 38.64 9.81 -36.47
C PHE A 1022 39.09 9.19 -37.80
N ILE A 1023 40.36 9.41 -38.19
CA ILE A 1023 40.91 8.88 -39.43
C ILE A 1023 41.03 7.35 -39.36
N GLU A 1024 41.58 6.80 -38.26
CA GLU A 1024 41.74 5.36 -38.04
C GLU A 1024 40.39 4.64 -38.14
N GLN A 1025 39.38 5.11 -37.40
CA GLN A 1025 38.05 4.49 -37.38
C GLN A 1025 37.31 4.63 -38.71
N SER A 1026 37.44 5.78 -39.40
CA SER A 1026 36.82 5.98 -40.72
C SER A 1026 37.44 5.02 -41.75
N ILE A 1027 38.76 4.86 -41.74
CA ILE A 1027 39.46 3.94 -42.64
C ILE A 1027 39.05 2.50 -42.36
N GLU A 1028 39.02 2.06 -41.09
CA GLU A 1028 38.60 0.70 -40.74
C GLU A 1028 37.19 0.38 -41.23
N ARG A 1029 36.22 1.28 -40.97
CA ARG A 1029 34.84 1.09 -41.43
C ARG A 1029 34.72 1.14 -42.95
N GLY A 1030 35.47 2.02 -43.60
CA GLY A 1030 35.45 2.22 -45.05
C GLY A 1030 36.14 1.11 -45.86
N LEU A 1031 37.04 0.33 -45.24
CA LEU A 1031 37.78 -0.76 -45.88
C LEU A 1031 37.23 -2.15 -45.58
N GLN A 1032 36.09 -2.29 -44.90
CA GLN A 1032 35.48 -3.59 -44.59
C GLN A 1032 35.24 -4.47 -45.84
N TRP A 1033 34.96 -3.85 -47.00
CA TRP A 1033 34.77 -4.57 -48.27
C TRP A 1033 36.04 -5.25 -48.81
N VAL A 1034 37.23 -4.89 -48.31
CA VAL A 1034 38.52 -5.47 -48.75
C VAL A 1034 38.70 -6.89 -48.22
N VAL A 1035 38.03 -7.24 -47.12
CA VAL A 1035 38.14 -8.55 -46.48
C VAL A 1035 37.57 -9.62 -47.43
N PHE A 1036 38.34 -10.69 -47.66
CA PHE A 1036 38.05 -11.79 -48.61
C PHE A 1036 38.09 -11.43 -50.11
N GLU A 1037 38.54 -10.24 -50.48
CA GLU A 1037 38.85 -9.94 -51.88
C GLU A 1037 40.16 -10.63 -52.33
N PRO A 1038 40.33 -10.93 -53.63
CA PRO A 1038 41.58 -11.48 -54.15
C PRO A 1038 42.79 -10.56 -53.85
N ASN A 1039 43.73 -11.05 -53.03
CA ASN A 1039 44.90 -10.30 -52.59
C ASN A 1039 45.96 -10.13 -53.71
N ALA A 1040 45.69 -9.22 -54.65
CA ALA A 1040 46.54 -8.91 -55.80
C ALA A 1040 46.61 -7.40 -56.07
N GLU A 1041 47.52 -6.99 -56.96
CA GLU A 1041 47.80 -5.59 -57.31
C GLU A 1041 46.54 -4.73 -57.61
N PRO A 1042 45.48 -5.23 -58.28
CA PRO A 1042 44.26 -4.46 -58.50
C PRO A 1042 43.53 -4.05 -57.21
N LEU A 1043 43.51 -4.94 -56.21
CA LEU A 1043 42.91 -4.66 -54.90
C LEU A 1043 43.70 -3.56 -54.19
N TRP A 1044 45.03 -3.69 -54.17
CA TRP A 1044 45.93 -2.72 -53.53
C TRP A 1044 45.75 -1.32 -54.14
N ALA A 1045 45.70 -1.22 -55.46
CA ALA A 1045 45.46 0.04 -56.16
C ALA A 1045 44.08 0.65 -55.84
N ARG A 1046 43.06 -0.19 -55.63
CA ARG A 1046 41.71 0.26 -55.20
C ARG A 1046 41.75 0.79 -53.77
N VAL A 1047 42.41 0.09 -52.84
CA VAL A 1047 42.62 0.53 -51.45
C VAL A 1047 43.34 1.88 -51.39
N VAL A 1048 44.47 2.03 -52.08
CA VAL A 1048 45.24 3.29 -52.13
C VAL A 1048 44.38 4.45 -52.61
N ARG A 1049 43.60 4.23 -53.68
CA ARG A 1049 42.72 5.26 -54.26
C ARG A 1049 41.62 5.68 -53.29
N THR A 1050 40.99 4.71 -52.63
CA THR A 1050 39.90 4.95 -51.68
C THR A 1050 40.36 5.73 -50.45
N ILE A 1051 41.47 5.33 -49.83
CA ILE A 1051 42.06 6.06 -48.69
C ILE A 1051 42.54 7.45 -49.13
N SER A 1052 43.21 7.56 -50.28
CA SER A 1052 43.71 8.85 -50.77
C SER A 1052 42.59 9.85 -51.05
N ASN A 1053 41.46 9.40 -51.59
CA ASN A 1053 40.30 10.27 -51.82
C ASN A 1053 39.70 10.78 -50.50
N PHE A 1054 39.62 9.93 -49.49
CA PHE A 1054 39.18 10.32 -48.15
C PHE A 1054 40.11 11.37 -47.51
N LEU A 1055 41.43 11.09 -47.47
CA LEU A 1055 42.40 12.00 -46.88
C LEU A 1055 42.51 13.32 -47.64
N ARG A 1056 42.27 13.36 -48.96
CA ARG A 1056 42.12 14.61 -49.72
C ARG A 1056 40.96 15.46 -49.21
N THR A 1057 39.83 14.84 -48.89
CA THR A 1057 38.68 15.55 -48.30
C THR A 1057 39.04 16.09 -46.92
N VAL A 1058 39.70 15.29 -46.09
CA VAL A 1058 40.18 15.72 -44.76
C VAL A 1058 41.16 16.89 -44.85
N TRP A 1059 42.11 16.86 -45.79
CA TRP A 1059 43.04 17.96 -46.06
C TRP A 1059 42.33 19.22 -46.56
N ARG A 1060 41.40 19.09 -47.53
CA ARG A 1060 40.60 20.23 -48.04
C ARG A 1060 39.76 20.91 -46.96
N ASN A 1061 39.34 20.16 -45.94
CA ASN A 1061 38.63 20.68 -44.78
C ASN A 1061 39.55 21.36 -43.74
N GLY A 1062 40.86 21.47 -44.02
CA GLY A 1062 41.83 22.16 -43.19
C GLY A 1062 42.32 21.36 -41.97
N ALA A 1063 42.10 20.04 -41.94
CA ALA A 1063 42.53 19.20 -40.82
C ALA A 1063 43.99 18.73 -40.91
N LEU A 1064 44.57 18.71 -42.12
CA LEU A 1064 45.97 18.35 -42.38
C LEU A 1064 46.77 19.56 -42.84
N GLU A 1065 48.03 19.66 -42.44
CA GLU A 1065 48.98 20.70 -42.83
C GLU A 1065 49.50 20.47 -44.26
N GLY A 1066 50.13 21.48 -44.85
CA GLY A 1066 50.75 21.39 -46.18
C GLY A 1066 49.98 22.16 -47.25
N THR A 1067 50.73 22.76 -48.17
CA THR A 1067 50.16 23.47 -49.33
C THR A 1067 49.87 22.54 -50.50
N LYS A 1068 50.47 21.34 -50.47
CA LYS A 1068 50.28 20.25 -51.43
C LYS A 1068 49.86 18.97 -50.73
N VAL A 1069 49.18 18.08 -51.47
CA VAL A 1069 48.66 16.82 -50.94
C VAL A 1069 49.80 15.93 -50.42
N GLU A 1070 50.94 15.92 -51.11
CA GLU A 1070 52.10 15.09 -50.77
C GLU A 1070 52.82 15.53 -49.49
N GLU A 1071 52.62 16.79 -49.07
CA GLU A 1071 53.10 17.32 -47.78
C GLU A 1071 52.13 16.93 -46.64
N ALA A 1072 50.85 16.77 -46.96
CA ALA A 1072 49.78 16.52 -46.00
C ALA A 1072 49.65 15.06 -45.58
N PHE A 1073 49.75 14.13 -46.54
CA PHE A 1073 49.67 12.70 -46.27
C PHE A 1073 50.30 11.85 -47.39
N PHE A 1074 50.57 10.58 -47.08
CA PHE A 1074 50.88 9.55 -48.07
C PHE A 1074 50.14 8.26 -47.77
N VAL A 1075 49.87 7.48 -48.82
CA VAL A 1075 49.27 6.14 -48.73
C VAL A 1075 50.08 5.21 -49.61
N ARG A 1076 50.60 4.11 -49.05
CA ARG A 1076 51.37 3.10 -49.77
C ARG A 1076 50.80 1.72 -49.46
N CYS A 1077 50.41 0.99 -50.50
CA CYS A 1077 50.01 -0.41 -50.43
C CYS A 1077 50.47 -1.07 -51.72
N ASP A 1078 51.65 -1.66 -51.69
CA ASP A 1078 52.31 -2.30 -52.82
C ASP A 1078 53.38 -3.29 -52.29
N ARG A 1079 54.21 -3.86 -53.19
CA ARG A 1079 55.29 -4.79 -52.79
C ARG A 1079 56.39 -4.15 -51.94
N THR A 1080 56.39 -2.83 -51.72
CA THR A 1080 57.32 -2.18 -50.78
C THR A 1080 56.81 -2.21 -49.34
N THR A 1081 55.51 -2.43 -49.14
CA THR A 1081 54.89 -2.54 -47.80
C THR A 1081 54.62 -3.98 -47.39
N MET A 1082 54.76 -4.94 -48.30
CA MET A 1082 54.45 -6.37 -48.08
C MET A 1082 55.52 -7.28 -48.69
N THR A 1083 55.83 -8.35 -47.97
CA THR A 1083 56.64 -9.49 -48.42
C THR A 1083 55.76 -10.56 -49.06
N GLN A 1084 56.35 -11.47 -49.85
CA GLN A 1084 55.59 -12.57 -50.45
C GLN A 1084 54.96 -13.49 -49.39
N ALA A 1085 55.65 -13.72 -48.26
CA ALA A 1085 55.13 -14.52 -47.17
C ALA A 1085 53.88 -13.89 -46.51
N GLU A 1086 53.82 -12.56 -46.39
CA GLU A 1086 52.64 -11.86 -45.87
C GLU A 1086 51.45 -12.00 -46.84
N ILE A 1087 51.69 -11.88 -48.15
CA ILE A 1087 50.67 -12.08 -49.19
C ILE A 1087 50.14 -13.51 -49.16
N ASP A 1088 51.03 -14.50 -49.06
CA ASP A 1088 50.69 -15.93 -49.01
C ASP A 1088 49.90 -16.27 -47.72
N ASN A 1089 50.15 -15.54 -46.63
CA ASN A 1089 49.38 -15.62 -45.38
C ASN A 1089 48.07 -14.80 -45.43
N GLY A 1090 47.71 -14.22 -46.59
CA GLY A 1090 46.48 -13.44 -46.77
C GLY A 1090 46.51 -12.06 -46.10
N GLN A 1091 47.69 -11.53 -45.75
CA GLN A 1091 47.84 -10.22 -45.14
C GLN A 1091 48.01 -9.13 -46.20
N LEU A 1092 47.32 -8.01 -46.01
CA LEU A 1092 47.46 -6.79 -46.81
C LEU A 1092 47.88 -5.65 -45.87
N ILE A 1093 49.07 -5.09 -46.10
CA ILE A 1093 49.64 -4.04 -45.26
C ILE A 1093 49.66 -2.73 -46.04
N CYS A 1094 48.92 -1.75 -45.54
CA CYS A 1094 48.87 -0.39 -46.09
C CYS A 1094 49.49 0.59 -45.08
N LEU A 1095 50.53 1.32 -45.51
CA LEU A 1095 51.16 2.38 -44.73
C LEU A 1095 50.51 3.72 -45.04
N VAL A 1096 50.00 4.38 -44.01
CA VAL A 1096 49.41 5.71 -44.09
C VAL A 1096 50.18 6.65 -43.17
N GLY A 1097 50.65 7.77 -43.70
CA GLY A 1097 51.23 8.86 -42.91
C GLY A 1097 50.44 10.14 -43.10
N ILE A 1098 50.25 10.91 -42.03
CA ILE A 1098 49.48 12.16 -42.03
C ILE A 1098 50.22 13.26 -41.26
N ALA A 1099 50.03 14.51 -41.67
CA ALA A 1099 50.54 15.70 -41.01
C ALA A 1099 49.38 16.51 -40.41
N PRO A 1100 49.00 16.31 -39.13
CA PRO A 1100 47.86 16.98 -38.52
C PRO A 1100 48.14 18.45 -38.16
N VAL A 1101 47.15 19.32 -38.27
CA VAL A 1101 47.27 20.74 -37.87
C VAL A 1101 47.46 20.90 -36.36
N LYS A 1102 48.58 21.52 -35.95
CA LYS A 1102 48.86 21.81 -34.54
C LYS A 1102 48.26 23.16 -34.12
N PRO A 1103 47.66 23.28 -32.92
CA PRO A 1103 47.04 24.53 -32.47
C PRO A 1103 48.09 25.58 -32.06
N ALA A 1104 47.84 26.84 -32.38
CA ALA A 1104 48.64 27.97 -31.90
C ALA A 1104 48.32 28.29 -30.42
N GLU A 1105 49.06 27.69 -29.49
CA GLU A 1105 48.88 27.87 -28.04
C GLU A 1105 49.53 29.15 -27.50
N TYR A 1106 50.63 29.61 -28.13
CA TYR A 1106 51.39 30.79 -27.72
C TYR A 1106 51.50 31.77 -28.89
N VAL A 1107 51.18 33.04 -28.63
CA VAL A 1107 51.41 34.15 -29.57
C VAL A 1107 52.43 35.09 -28.93
N ILE A 1108 53.64 35.13 -29.48
CA ILE A 1108 54.72 35.97 -28.99
C ILE A 1108 54.87 37.16 -29.94
N VAL A 1109 54.45 38.34 -29.50
CA VAL A 1109 54.66 39.60 -30.24
C VAL A 1109 55.94 40.24 -29.71
N ARG A 1110 57.00 40.26 -30.54
CA ARG A 1110 58.26 40.94 -30.21
C ARG A 1110 58.20 42.36 -30.78
N ILE A 1111 58.19 43.37 -29.90
CA ILE A 1111 58.19 44.78 -30.29
C ILE A 1111 59.60 45.32 -30.06
N GLY A 1112 60.28 45.70 -31.15
CA GLY A 1112 61.56 46.39 -31.13
C GLY A 1112 61.38 47.86 -31.49
N LEU A 1113 62.20 48.74 -30.91
CA LEU A 1113 62.33 50.12 -31.40
C LEU A 1113 63.20 50.09 -32.66
N TRP A 1114 62.65 50.59 -33.77
CA TRP A 1114 63.34 50.68 -35.05
C TRP A 1114 63.82 52.12 -35.30
N THR A 1115 65.08 52.29 -35.68
CA THR A 1115 65.59 53.56 -36.22
C THR A 1115 65.54 53.51 -37.74
N ALA A 1116 65.05 54.58 -38.38
CA ALA A 1116 64.67 54.65 -39.80
C ALA A 1116 65.82 54.41 -40.83
N HIS A 1117 67.03 54.03 -40.41
CA HIS A 1117 68.22 53.87 -41.25
C HIS A 1117 68.88 52.50 -41.18
N ALA A 1118 68.26 51.48 -40.59
CA ALA A 1118 68.79 50.13 -40.62
C ALA A 1118 67.97 49.25 -41.58
N SER A 1119 68.59 48.86 -42.70
CA SER A 1119 68.13 47.77 -43.57
C SER A 1119 68.62 46.43 -43.00
N ASP A 1120 67.73 45.75 -42.30
CA ASP A 1120 67.41 44.29 -42.33
C ASP A 1120 66.75 43.83 -41.03
#